data_AF-A0A940CRM4-F1
#
_entry.id   AF-A0A940CRM4-F1
#
_cell.length_a   1.000
_cell.length_b   1.000
_cell.length_c   1.000
_cell.angle_alpha   90.00
_cell.angle_beta   90.00
_cell.angle_gamma   90.00
#
_symmetry.space_group_name_H-M   'P 1'
#
loop_
_entity.id
_entity.type
_entity.pdbx_description
1 polymer ?
#
loop_
_entity_poly.entity_id
_entity_poly.type
_entity_poly.pdbx_seq_one_letter_code
_entity_poly.pdbx_strand_id
1 'polypeptide(L)'
;MDELHIEPKDIQDEFEVLKEGELFLTTFPNGDVPDGNMGGLGLYYRDTRFLSCLEHYLENTRPVLLSASTRGSHFGQVELTNIEMRSADGKVVPMQSLHLRLLRVMRGSFYQRLRLINYNVFPVTLHLRILMAADFRDIFEIRGTERARRGDLFFPVSTESCFILRYRGLDGIVRGTRVAFEPVPDDLKLEVDRALATFKITLLPHQKQYLTWKITPLLNLDAGESLECRNSRAVALSFFNTAVEQARDYRKWQTDCTTFSSNNDLFNQMMERTITDLRSLFTSYTEGTIVEAGIPWYAAPFGRDSLITSWQTLILNPDIARETLRYLKHYQGTEVDESRDEEPGKILHELRRGEMAKCGEVLHTPYYGSVDATLLFIIVLGELYAWTGDKDFLCEMQEALHKALMWAYHYGDMDGDGYIEYLRKAEGGLTNQGWKDSWNAIVDKNNALVSPPIALVEVQAYYYYALVVASRLLRELGDVTEAERAERKARALRDQFHRDYWVSDGEYYGLALDGNKNLITTVTSNMGHCLFAKIVDPDIARKITDRLFQPDMFSGWGIRTMSKLEKAYNPMSYHNGSVWPHDNAIIAAGLRNYGLLSQLEQLADSLYNAALHFNYYRLPELFCGFTRRPIGGPVRYPVACDPQAWAVGCIFTLLQSLLGITCSPEGLQIKTPVLPSWLRELNIKNLRVGNGIVDLGFARNRGRTYCYLLRKEGDARVTIEI
;
A
#
# COMPACT_ATOMS: atom_id res chain seq x y z
N MET A 1 -18.55 -8.41 0.14
CA MET A 1 -17.50 -7.76 0.95
C MET A 1 -16.47 -7.01 0.10
N ASP A 2 -16.46 -7.21 -1.24
CA ASP A 2 -15.32 -6.81 -2.09
C ASP A 2 -15.49 -5.45 -2.77
N GLU A 3 -16.72 -4.96 -2.88
CA GLU A 3 -16.97 -3.59 -3.31
C GLU A 3 -17.00 -2.67 -2.09
N LEU A 4 -16.15 -1.64 -2.12
CA LEU A 4 -16.30 -0.46 -1.29
C LEU A 4 -17.65 0.17 -1.65
N HIS A 5 -18.68 -0.04 -0.83
CA HIS A 5 -19.99 0.59 -1.00
C HIS A 5 -19.95 2.00 -0.39
N ILE A 6 -19.03 2.81 -0.89
CA ILE A 6 -18.91 4.21 -0.52
C ILE A 6 -19.72 5.00 -1.55
N GLU A 7 -20.80 5.61 -1.08
CA GLU A 7 -21.63 6.47 -1.92
C GLU A 7 -20.77 7.61 -2.52
N PRO A 8 -20.98 7.99 -3.80
CA PRO A 8 -20.22 9.08 -4.44
C PRO A 8 -20.17 10.39 -3.65
N LYS A 9 -21.19 10.69 -2.85
CA LYS A 9 -21.26 11.89 -1.98
C LYS A 9 -20.34 11.82 -0.75
N ASP A 10 -19.94 10.62 -0.34
CA ASP A 10 -19.12 10.36 0.85
C ASP A 10 -17.62 10.23 0.49
N ILE A 11 -17.30 10.35 -0.80
CA ILE A 11 -15.96 10.37 -1.35
C ILE A 11 -15.35 11.75 -1.07
N GLN A 12 -14.18 11.75 -0.42
CA GLN A 12 -13.45 12.97 -0.13
C GLN A 12 -12.60 13.38 -1.34
N ASP A 13 -12.74 14.63 -1.78
CA ASP A 13 -11.99 15.17 -2.93
C ASP A 13 -10.47 15.12 -2.71
N GLU A 14 -10.04 15.43 -1.48
CA GLU A 14 -8.64 15.35 -1.03
C GLU A 14 -8.55 15.01 0.47
N PHE A 15 -7.63 14.12 0.82
CA PHE A 15 -7.29 13.81 2.21
C PHE A 15 -5.78 13.68 2.39
N GLU A 16 -5.34 13.88 3.63
CA GLU A 16 -3.96 13.71 4.08
C GLU A 16 -3.86 12.46 4.95
N VAL A 17 -2.79 11.68 4.73
CA VAL A 17 -2.51 10.45 5.46
C VAL A 17 -1.27 10.61 6.33
N LEU A 18 -1.41 10.31 7.61
CA LEU A 18 -0.27 10.02 8.49
C LEU A 18 -0.34 8.55 8.91
N LYS A 19 0.81 7.87 9.02
CA LYS A 19 0.89 6.51 9.56
C LYS A 19 2.19 6.27 10.32
N GLU A 20 2.08 5.55 11.44
CA GLU A 20 3.23 4.93 12.10
C GLU A 20 2.80 3.68 12.87
N GLY A 21 3.43 2.54 12.57
CA GLY A 21 3.03 1.24 13.12
C GLY A 21 1.57 0.93 12.76
N GLU A 22 0.84 0.25 13.65
CA GLU A 22 -0.59 -0.09 13.45
C GLU A 22 -1.56 1.13 13.53
N LEU A 23 -1.05 2.37 13.68
CA LEU A 23 -1.85 3.59 13.80
C LEU A 23 -1.79 4.41 12.51
N PHE A 24 -2.94 4.81 11.98
CA PHE A 24 -3.01 5.77 10.87
C PHE A 24 -4.11 6.81 11.08
N LEU A 25 -3.94 7.97 10.45
CA LEU A 25 -4.85 9.10 10.51
C LEU A 25 -5.14 9.60 9.10
N THR A 26 -6.42 9.76 8.79
CA THR A 26 -6.92 10.43 7.59
C THR A 26 -7.64 11.71 7.97
N THR A 27 -7.24 12.84 7.38
CA THR A 27 -7.81 14.18 7.66
C THR A 27 -8.02 14.94 6.36
N PHE A 28 -8.83 16.00 6.38
CA PHE A 28 -8.72 17.03 5.35
C PHE A 28 -7.33 17.70 5.36
N PRO A 29 -6.92 18.39 4.29
CA PRO A 29 -5.66 19.13 4.26
C PRO A 29 -5.51 20.15 5.41
N ASN A 30 -6.61 20.73 5.89
CA ASN A 30 -6.61 21.62 7.05
C ASN A 30 -6.40 20.92 8.41
N GLY A 31 -6.29 19.59 8.40
CA GLY A 31 -6.07 18.75 9.57
C GLY A 31 -7.32 18.37 10.35
N ASP A 32 -8.51 18.78 9.90
CA ASP A 32 -9.77 18.44 10.55
C ASP A 32 -10.28 17.05 10.13
N VAL A 33 -11.02 16.43 11.05
CA VAL A 33 -11.96 15.34 10.80
C VAL A 33 -13.35 15.88 11.13
N PRO A 34 -14.23 16.11 10.15
CA PRO A 34 -15.51 16.75 10.40
C PRO A 34 -16.43 15.94 11.31
N ASP A 35 -17.24 16.61 12.15
CA ASP A 35 -18.31 15.91 12.87
C ASP A 35 -19.35 15.34 11.90
N GLY A 36 -19.91 14.18 12.22
CA GLY A 36 -20.84 13.47 11.35
C GLY A 36 -20.23 12.90 10.06
N ASN A 37 -18.90 12.90 9.91
CA ASN A 37 -18.22 12.27 8.79
C ASN A 37 -18.55 10.76 8.71
N MET A 38 -19.23 10.39 7.63
CA MET A 38 -19.55 9.00 7.29
C MET A 38 -18.48 8.34 6.41
N GLY A 39 -17.57 9.13 5.83
CA GLY A 39 -16.48 8.65 5.01
C GLY A 39 -15.26 8.18 5.81
N GLY A 40 -14.16 7.94 5.09
CA GLY A 40 -12.93 7.32 5.60
C GLY A 40 -12.07 8.18 6.54
N LEU A 41 -12.45 9.42 6.86
CA LEU A 41 -11.64 10.29 7.74
C LEU A 41 -11.67 9.80 9.20
N GLY A 42 -10.56 9.91 9.92
CA GLY A 42 -10.44 9.53 11.33
C GLY A 42 -9.08 8.98 11.74
N LEU A 43 -8.92 8.74 13.04
CA LEU A 43 -7.76 8.03 13.60
C LEU A 43 -8.12 6.56 13.78
N TYR A 44 -7.35 5.66 13.18
CA TYR A 44 -7.62 4.23 13.17
C TYR A 44 -6.50 3.44 13.82
N TYR A 45 -6.88 2.44 14.61
CA TYR A 45 -5.98 1.47 15.22
C TYR A 45 -6.63 0.09 15.16
N ARG A 46 -5.94 -0.88 14.55
CA ARG A 46 -6.42 -2.27 14.38
C ARG A 46 -7.85 -2.32 13.84
N ASP A 47 -8.04 -1.77 12.64
CA ASP A 47 -9.32 -1.71 11.91
C ASP A 47 -10.45 -0.94 12.63
N THR A 48 -10.22 -0.28 13.78
CA THR A 48 -11.25 0.49 14.50
C THR A 48 -10.96 1.99 14.45
N ARG A 49 -11.99 2.82 14.20
CA ARG A 49 -11.92 4.29 14.24
C ARG A 49 -12.02 4.83 15.67
N PHE A 50 -10.88 5.15 16.27
CA PHE A 50 -10.78 5.72 17.61
C PHE A 50 -11.03 7.23 17.67
N LEU A 51 -11.00 7.94 16.54
CA LEU A 51 -11.37 9.36 16.47
C LEU A 51 -12.18 9.58 15.20
N SER A 52 -13.45 9.93 15.35
CA SER A 52 -14.40 10.21 14.27
C SER A 52 -14.62 11.70 14.03
N CYS A 53 -14.18 12.56 14.96
CA CYS A 53 -14.21 14.02 14.83
C CYS A 53 -12.97 14.64 15.47
N LEU A 54 -12.42 15.67 14.83
CA LEU A 54 -11.35 16.52 15.30
C LEU A 54 -11.49 17.88 14.58
N GLU A 55 -11.99 18.88 15.27
CA GLU A 55 -12.22 20.19 14.67
C GLU A 55 -11.71 21.32 15.56
N HIS A 56 -11.16 22.35 14.92
CA HIS A 56 -10.59 23.51 15.60
C HIS A 56 -11.42 24.75 15.30
N TYR A 57 -11.78 25.50 16.34
CA TYR A 57 -12.53 26.73 16.21
C TYR A 57 -11.83 27.87 16.94
N LEU A 58 -11.79 29.04 16.29
CA LEU A 58 -11.50 30.31 16.92
C LEU A 58 -12.82 31.04 17.11
N GLU A 59 -13.19 31.22 18.37
CA GLU A 59 -14.54 31.61 18.75
C GLU A 59 -15.58 30.66 18.13
N ASN A 60 -16.40 31.16 17.21
CA ASN A 60 -17.45 30.40 16.53
C ASN A 60 -17.11 30.19 15.04
N THR A 61 -15.83 30.34 14.67
CA THR A 61 -15.38 30.31 13.27
C THR A 61 -14.27 29.28 13.07
N ARG A 62 -14.22 28.67 11.89
CA ARG A 62 -13.13 27.75 11.53
C ARG A 62 -11.93 28.54 10.98
N PRO A 63 -10.69 28.17 11.34
CA PRO A 63 -9.50 28.68 10.68
C PRO A 63 -9.49 28.35 9.17
N VAL A 64 -8.87 29.22 8.39
CA VAL A 64 -8.69 29.07 6.95
C VAL A 64 -7.32 28.45 6.67
N LEU A 65 -7.28 27.45 5.79
CA LEU A 65 -6.05 26.80 5.36
C LEU A 65 -5.17 27.77 4.54
N LEU A 66 -3.90 27.90 4.95
CA LEU A 66 -2.87 28.57 4.17
C LEU A 66 -2.00 27.56 3.42
N SER A 67 -1.54 26.53 4.11
CA SER A 67 -0.77 25.43 3.52
C SER A 67 -0.80 24.18 4.39
N ALA A 68 -0.64 23.03 3.77
CA ALA A 68 -0.47 21.75 4.44
C ALA A 68 0.69 20.99 3.81
N SER A 69 1.37 20.19 4.61
CA SER A 69 2.42 19.29 4.14
C SER A 69 2.51 18.09 5.06
N THR A 70 2.43 16.90 4.48
CA THR A 70 2.81 15.67 5.18
C THR A 70 4.16 15.21 4.67
N ARG A 71 5.21 15.50 5.45
CA ARG A 71 6.60 15.12 5.15
C ARG A 71 6.78 13.65 5.46
N GLY A 72 6.97 12.87 4.40
CA GLY A 72 7.29 11.44 4.44
C GLY A 72 6.25 10.56 5.14
N SER A 73 4.96 10.93 5.08
CA SER A 73 3.83 10.19 5.68
C SER A 73 3.85 10.03 7.21
N HIS A 74 4.85 10.59 7.91
CA HIS A 74 5.07 10.39 9.34
C HIS A 74 5.06 11.68 10.16
N PHE A 75 5.29 12.83 9.50
CA PHE A 75 5.25 14.16 10.10
C PHE A 75 4.32 15.09 9.32
N GLY A 76 3.36 15.71 10.00
CA GLY A 76 2.41 16.63 9.39
C GLY A 76 2.60 18.06 9.88
N GLN A 77 2.49 19.02 8.97
CA GLN A 77 2.43 20.44 9.27
C GLN A 77 1.23 21.08 8.58
N VAL A 78 0.47 21.87 9.31
CA VAL A 78 -0.65 22.67 8.77
C VAL A 78 -0.50 24.11 9.25
N GLU A 79 -0.58 25.05 8.32
CA GLU A 79 -0.58 26.48 8.58
C GLU A 79 -1.99 27.02 8.31
N LEU A 80 -2.58 27.67 9.30
CA LEU A 80 -3.93 28.23 9.23
C LEU A 80 -3.94 29.69 9.67
N THR A 81 -5.01 30.40 9.32
CA THR A 81 -5.26 31.77 9.76
C THR A 81 -6.73 32.01 10.13
N ASN A 82 -7.04 33.15 10.75
CA ASN A 82 -8.41 33.51 11.10
C ASN A 82 -9.12 34.28 9.97
N ILE A 83 -10.44 34.09 9.88
CA ILE A 83 -11.32 35.06 9.22
C ILE A 83 -11.56 36.29 10.12
N GLU A 84 -12.20 37.33 9.60
CA GLU A 84 -12.68 38.41 10.46
C GLU A 84 -13.64 37.84 11.51
N MET A 85 -13.37 38.14 12.77
CA MET A 85 -14.16 37.65 13.90
C MET A 85 -14.19 38.69 15.02
N ARG A 86 -15.11 38.51 15.97
CA ARG A 86 -15.10 39.28 17.22
C ARG A 86 -14.38 38.47 18.29
N SER A 87 -13.41 39.10 18.96
CA SER A 87 -12.75 38.52 20.13
C SER A 87 -13.73 38.38 21.31
N ALA A 88 -13.31 37.64 22.34
CA ALA A 88 -14.09 37.44 23.56
C ALA A 88 -14.43 38.76 24.29
N ASP A 89 -13.62 39.81 24.11
CA ASP A 89 -13.85 41.16 24.64
C ASP A 89 -14.58 42.10 23.65
N GLY A 90 -15.09 41.57 22.54
CA GLY A 90 -15.95 42.29 21.57
C GLY A 90 -15.20 43.11 20.52
N LYS A 91 -13.87 43.14 20.53
CA LYS A 91 -13.06 43.82 19.50
C LYS A 91 -13.14 43.07 18.17
N VAL A 92 -13.08 43.83 17.08
CA VAL A 92 -12.94 43.24 15.74
C VAL A 92 -11.50 42.76 15.59
N VAL A 93 -11.33 41.48 15.31
CA VAL A 93 -10.06 40.85 14.94
C VAL A 93 -10.05 40.74 13.42
N PRO A 94 -9.22 41.51 12.70
CA PRO A 94 -9.15 41.48 11.25
C PRO A 94 -8.80 40.09 10.70
N MET A 95 -9.22 39.80 9.47
CA MET A 95 -8.75 38.61 8.76
C MET A 95 -7.22 38.58 8.67
N GLN A 96 -6.63 37.38 8.62
CA GLN A 96 -5.18 37.19 8.40
C GLN A 96 -4.28 37.82 9.48
N SER A 97 -4.81 38.06 10.69
CA SER A 97 -4.08 38.72 11.78
C SER A 97 -3.65 37.79 12.91
N LEU A 98 -4.15 36.55 12.90
CA LEU A 98 -3.71 35.44 13.74
C LEU A 98 -3.17 34.32 12.86
N HIS A 99 -2.12 33.67 13.31
CA HIS A 99 -1.54 32.53 12.61
C HIS A 99 -1.44 31.32 13.53
N LEU A 100 -1.84 30.17 12.99
CA LEU A 100 -1.90 28.89 13.66
C LEU A 100 -0.96 27.93 12.93
N ARG A 101 -0.04 27.31 13.65
CA ARG A 101 0.78 26.22 13.14
C ARG A 101 0.48 24.96 13.92
N LEU A 102 -0.05 23.94 13.25
CA LEU A 102 -0.20 22.59 13.80
C LEU A 102 0.96 21.71 13.33
N LEU A 103 1.69 21.15 14.27
CA LEU A 103 2.65 20.07 14.02
C LEU A 103 2.07 18.75 14.52
N ARG A 104 2.20 17.68 13.72
CA ARG A 104 1.51 16.41 13.91
C ARG A 104 2.51 15.26 13.80
N VAL A 105 2.58 14.39 14.80
CA VAL A 105 3.43 13.19 14.81
C VAL A 105 2.69 12.01 15.42
N MET A 106 3.09 10.78 15.07
CA MET A 106 2.45 9.56 15.56
C MET A 106 3.49 8.52 15.98
N ARG A 107 3.28 7.92 17.17
CA ARG A 107 4.00 6.72 17.63
C ARG A 107 3.25 6.09 18.80
N GLY A 108 2.45 5.05 18.54
CA GLY A 108 1.53 4.44 19.53
C GLY A 108 0.47 5.41 20.11
N SER A 109 0.47 6.65 19.66
CA SER A 109 -0.43 7.75 20.02
C SER A 109 -0.26 8.82 18.97
N PHE A 110 -1.31 9.60 18.73
CA PHE A 110 -1.28 10.76 17.88
C PHE A 110 -1.04 12.02 18.73
N TYR A 111 -0.06 12.82 18.33
CA TYR A 111 0.29 14.05 19.02
C TYR A 111 0.10 15.25 18.10
N GLN A 112 -0.43 16.33 18.67
CA GLN A 112 -0.52 17.61 18.00
C GLN A 112 0.06 18.72 18.87
N ARG A 113 0.80 19.62 18.22
CA ARG A 113 1.29 20.84 18.82
C ARG A 113 0.85 22.03 18.01
N LEU A 114 -0.01 22.84 18.61
CA LEU A 114 -0.45 24.12 18.08
C LEU A 114 0.47 25.25 18.57
N ARG A 115 0.89 26.11 17.66
CA ARG A 115 1.40 27.46 17.95
C ARG A 115 0.42 28.49 17.44
N LEU A 116 -0.09 29.34 18.31
CA LEU A 116 -0.91 30.50 17.97
C LEU A 116 -0.10 31.78 18.17
N ILE A 117 -0.12 32.69 17.20
CA ILE A 117 0.54 34.00 17.27
C ILE A 117 -0.40 35.12 16.84
N ASN A 118 -0.33 36.25 17.54
CA ASN A 118 -1.08 37.47 17.22
C ASN A 118 -0.19 38.47 16.47
N TYR A 119 -0.59 38.88 15.26
CA TYR A 119 0.09 39.91 14.47
C TYR A 119 -0.60 41.27 14.52
N ASN A 120 -1.69 41.41 15.29
CA ASN A 120 -2.29 42.71 15.56
C ASN A 120 -1.36 43.57 16.42
N VAL A 121 -1.54 44.89 16.32
CA VAL A 121 -0.88 45.88 17.18
C VAL A 121 -1.51 45.99 18.58
N PHE A 122 -2.57 45.22 18.84
CA PHE A 122 -3.29 45.21 20.10
C PHE A 122 -3.45 43.78 20.66
N PRO A 123 -3.66 43.63 21.98
CA PRO A 123 -3.94 42.34 22.59
C PRO A 123 -5.26 41.74 22.11
N VAL A 124 -5.28 40.44 21.82
CA VAL A 124 -6.47 39.68 21.42
C VAL A 124 -6.77 38.62 22.48
N THR A 125 -7.97 38.64 23.04
CA THR A 125 -8.49 37.58 23.91
C THR A 125 -9.51 36.75 23.15
N LEU A 126 -9.29 35.43 23.06
CA LEU A 126 -10.18 34.54 22.31
C LEU A 126 -10.37 33.18 23.01
N HIS A 127 -11.43 32.48 22.61
CA HIS A 127 -11.65 31.08 22.91
C HIS A 127 -11.16 30.21 21.74
N LEU A 128 -10.16 29.38 21.99
CA LEU A 128 -9.83 28.26 21.11
C LEU A 128 -10.62 27.04 21.58
N ARG A 129 -11.44 26.47 20.70
CA ARG A 129 -12.25 25.28 20.99
C ARG A 129 -11.79 24.11 20.14
N ILE A 130 -11.62 22.95 20.76
CA ILE A 130 -11.26 21.70 20.10
C ILE A 130 -12.38 20.69 20.35
N LEU A 131 -13.11 20.34 19.29
CA LEU A 131 -14.15 19.32 19.32
C LEU A 131 -13.56 17.97 18.90
N MET A 132 -13.78 16.94 19.73
CA MET A 132 -13.35 15.58 19.45
C MET A 132 -14.50 14.61 19.69
N ALA A 133 -14.63 13.60 18.84
CA ALA A 133 -15.58 12.50 19.03
C ALA A 133 -14.95 11.16 18.65
N ALA A 134 -15.49 10.08 19.21
CA ALA A 134 -15.10 8.71 18.90
C ALA A 134 -16.35 7.83 18.77
N ASP A 135 -16.52 7.23 17.59
CA ASP A 135 -17.63 6.32 17.32
C ASP A 135 -17.25 4.84 17.43
N PHE A 136 -15.94 4.51 17.40
CA PHE A 136 -15.41 3.15 17.45
C PHE A 136 -15.95 2.24 16.34
N ARG A 137 -16.27 2.79 15.17
CA ARG A 137 -16.69 1.98 14.02
C ARG A 137 -15.54 1.14 13.49
N ASP A 138 -15.84 -0.10 13.14
CA ASP A 138 -14.92 -0.95 12.41
C ASP A 138 -14.77 -0.46 10.94
N ILE A 139 -13.61 -0.66 10.32
CA ILE A 139 -13.33 -0.24 8.96
C ILE A 139 -14.32 -0.86 7.97
N PHE A 140 -14.81 -2.08 8.22
CA PHE A 140 -15.82 -2.71 7.37
C PHE A 140 -17.17 -1.99 7.45
N GLU A 141 -17.55 -1.44 8.62
CA GLU A 141 -18.72 -0.57 8.76
C GLU A 141 -18.53 0.72 7.94
N ILE A 142 -17.34 1.32 7.98
CA ILE A 142 -17.01 2.54 7.21
C ILE A 142 -17.03 2.27 5.69
N ARG A 143 -16.67 1.05 5.28
CA ARG A 143 -16.71 0.59 3.88
C ARG A 143 -18.13 0.26 3.37
N GLY A 144 -19.14 0.39 4.23
CA GLY A 144 -20.56 0.17 3.89
C GLY A 144 -21.13 -1.17 4.33
N THR A 145 -20.40 -1.98 5.11
CA THR A 145 -20.97 -3.22 5.67
C THR A 145 -21.96 -2.87 6.78
N GLU A 146 -23.21 -3.32 6.64
CA GLU A 146 -24.23 -3.13 7.67
C GLU A 146 -24.04 -4.14 8.82
N ARG A 147 -23.91 -3.64 10.05
CA ARG A 147 -23.94 -4.47 11.26
C ARG A 147 -25.33 -4.43 11.89
N ALA A 148 -25.83 -5.60 12.27
CA ALA A 148 -27.13 -5.73 12.92
C ALA A 148 -27.20 -5.06 14.30
N ARG A 149 -26.07 -5.05 15.02
CA ARG A 149 -25.93 -4.45 16.35
C ARG A 149 -24.54 -3.85 16.51
N ARG A 150 -24.43 -2.83 17.35
CA ARG A 150 -23.15 -2.28 17.84
C ARG A 150 -23.03 -2.48 19.35
N GLY A 151 -21.81 -2.37 19.84
CA GLY A 151 -21.50 -2.35 21.26
C GLY A 151 -22.03 -1.11 21.99
N ASP A 152 -21.67 -0.98 23.26
CA ASP A 152 -22.20 0.05 24.16
C ASP A 152 -21.17 1.16 24.40
N LEU A 153 -21.59 2.42 24.21
CA LEU A 153 -20.80 3.59 24.62
C LEU A 153 -21.01 3.86 26.12
N PHE A 154 -19.96 4.32 26.80
CA PHE A 154 -20.04 4.76 28.19
C PHE A 154 -19.79 6.25 28.30
N PHE A 155 -20.39 6.87 29.31
CA PHE A 155 -20.04 8.25 29.66
C PHE A 155 -18.53 8.36 29.93
N PRO A 156 -17.86 9.42 29.46
CA PRO A 156 -16.41 9.55 29.57
C PRO A 156 -15.95 9.61 31.03
N VAL A 157 -14.74 9.12 31.29
CA VAL A 157 -14.02 9.41 32.54
C VAL A 157 -13.03 10.53 32.30
N SER A 158 -12.87 11.44 33.27
CA SER A 158 -12.02 12.62 33.11
C SER A 158 -11.31 13.03 34.40
N THR A 159 -10.17 13.70 34.23
CA THR A 159 -9.57 14.58 35.24
C THR A 159 -9.57 16.00 34.68
N GLU A 160 -8.93 16.95 35.38
CA GLU A 160 -8.80 18.33 34.88
C GLU A 160 -8.11 18.39 33.50
N SER A 161 -7.13 17.50 33.23
CA SER A 161 -6.26 17.63 32.06
C SER A 161 -6.36 16.51 31.02
N CYS A 162 -7.23 15.53 31.24
CA CYS A 162 -7.45 14.46 30.28
C CYS A 162 -8.87 13.85 30.40
N PHE A 163 -9.33 13.23 29.33
CA PHE A 163 -10.56 12.44 29.30
C PHE A 163 -10.38 11.16 28.50
N ILE A 164 -11.28 10.19 28.68
CA ILE A 164 -11.33 8.94 27.93
C ILE A 164 -12.75 8.69 27.44
N LEU A 165 -12.96 8.74 26.12
CA LEU A 165 -14.17 8.22 25.47
C LEU A 165 -14.09 6.70 25.47
N ARG A 166 -15.18 5.98 25.77
CA ARG A 166 -15.14 4.52 26.00
C ARG A 166 -16.26 3.80 25.27
N TYR A 167 -15.93 2.60 24.81
CA TYR A 167 -16.84 1.72 24.09
C TYR A 167 -16.56 0.26 24.43
N ARG A 168 -17.59 -0.54 24.75
CA ARG A 168 -17.49 -2.00 24.86
C ARG A 168 -17.97 -2.61 23.55
N GLY A 169 -17.06 -3.23 22.81
CA GLY A 169 -17.40 -3.96 21.60
C GLY A 169 -18.19 -5.24 21.87
N LEU A 170 -18.79 -5.79 20.82
CA LEU A 170 -19.48 -7.09 20.86
C LEU A 170 -18.51 -8.25 21.13
N ASP A 171 -17.22 -8.04 20.89
CA ASP A 171 -16.14 -8.95 21.27
C ASP A 171 -15.80 -8.91 22.78
N GLY A 172 -16.56 -8.15 23.58
CA GLY A 172 -16.36 -7.98 25.01
C GLY A 172 -15.19 -7.06 25.38
N ILE A 173 -14.44 -6.55 24.41
CA ILE A 173 -13.27 -5.69 24.66
C ILE A 173 -13.74 -4.25 24.88
N VAL A 174 -13.34 -3.67 26.01
CA VAL A 174 -13.50 -2.24 26.26
C VAL A 174 -12.36 -1.48 25.61
N ARG A 175 -12.71 -0.65 24.62
CA ARG A 175 -11.84 0.26 23.88
C ARG A 175 -11.98 1.66 24.46
N GLY A 176 -10.95 2.48 24.31
CA GLY A 176 -11.06 3.89 24.66
C GLY A 176 -10.12 4.80 23.89
N THR A 177 -10.52 6.07 23.80
CA THR A 177 -9.74 7.14 23.19
C THR A 177 -9.37 8.12 24.29
N ARG A 178 -8.13 8.02 24.78
CA ARG A 178 -7.63 8.92 25.82
C ARG A 178 -7.05 10.17 25.19
N VAL A 179 -7.50 11.34 25.63
CA VAL A 179 -6.99 12.64 25.20
C VAL A 179 -6.40 13.36 26.40
N ALA A 180 -5.16 13.83 26.30
CA ALA A 180 -4.48 14.61 27.33
C ALA A 180 -3.93 15.92 26.78
N PHE A 181 -4.08 17.01 27.54
CA PHE A 181 -3.71 18.37 27.14
C PHE A 181 -2.59 18.96 27.99
N GLU A 182 -1.78 19.82 27.36
CA GLU A 182 -0.84 20.72 28.00
C GLU A 182 -0.80 22.05 27.23
N PRO A 183 -1.27 23.18 27.80
CA PRO A 183 -1.81 23.34 29.15
C PRO A 183 -3.18 22.65 29.34
N VAL A 184 -3.68 22.65 30.58
CA VAL A 184 -5.02 22.18 30.93
C VAL A 184 -6.08 23.10 30.28
N PRO A 185 -7.19 22.58 29.72
CA PRO A 185 -8.28 23.41 29.22
C PRO A 185 -8.96 24.19 30.36
N ASP A 186 -9.46 25.38 30.05
CA ASP A 186 -10.21 26.21 31.02
C ASP A 186 -11.64 25.67 31.24
N ASP A 187 -12.22 25.01 30.24
CA ASP A 187 -13.50 24.32 30.32
C ASP A 187 -13.48 23.04 29.47
N LEU A 188 -14.08 21.98 30.00
CA LEU A 188 -14.18 20.68 29.34
C LEU A 188 -15.62 20.17 29.44
N LYS A 189 -16.34 20.20 28.31
CA LYS A 189 -17.69 19.66 28.22
C LYS A 189 -17.65 18.26 27.65
N LEU A 190 -18.32 17.33 28.33
CA LEU A 190 -18.33 15.91 27.99
C LEU A 190 -19.75 15.46 27.65
N GLU A 191 -19.85 14.70 26.58
CA GLU A 191 -21.03 13.92 26.19
C GLU A 191 -20.58 12.46 25.97
N VAL A 192 -21.52 11.56 25.71
CA VAL A 192 -21.24 10.11 25.65
C VAL A 192 -20.16 9.76 24.60
N ASP A 193 -20.20 10.39 23.43
CA ASP A 193 -19.32 10.09 22.29
C ASP A 193 -18.32 11.21 21.98
N ARG A 194 -18.39 12.36 22.68
CA ARG A 194 -17.65 13.58 22.32
C ARG A 194 -17.23 14.42 23.51
N ALA A 195 -16.25 15.28 23.26
CA ALA A 195 -15.74 16.25 24.20
C ALA A 195 -15.40 17.57 23.49
N LEU A 196 -15.72 18.69 24.15
CA LEU A 196 -15.36 20.03 23.72
C LEU A 196 -14.41 20.65 24.76
N ALA A 197 -13.13 20.76 24.40
CA ALA A 197 -12.12 21.44 25.20
C ALA A 197 -12.03 22.92 24.79
N THR A 198 -12.15 23.84 25.76
CA THR A 198 -12.07 25.29 25.54
C THR A 198 -10.87 25.89 26.25
N PHE A 199 -10.10 26.70 25.53
CA PHE A 199 -8.96 27.45 26.06
C PHE A 199 -9.20 28.95 25.88
N LYS A 200 -9.17 29.69 26.99
CA LYS A 200 -9.25 31.14 27.00
C LYS A 200 -7.84 31.73 26.91
N ILE A 201 -7.51 32.27 25.75
CA ILE A 201 -6.15 32.70 25.42
C ILE A 201 -6.14 34.21 25.23
N THR A 202 -5.25 34.90 25.95
CA THR A 202 -4.92 36.31 25.70
C THR A 202 -3.54 36.41 25.10
N LEU A 203 -3.44 36.99 23.90
CA LEU A 203 -2.18 37.18 23.16
C LEU A 203 -1.87 38.66 23.00
N LEU A 204 -0.75 39.08 23.57
CA LEU A 204 -0.13 40.37 23.25
C LEU A 204 0.38 40.39 21.79
N PRO A 205 0.61 41.58 21.21
CA PRO A 205 1.25 41.69 19.90
C PRO A 205 2.53 40.84 19.79
N HIS A 206 2.62 40.03 18.75
CA HIS A 206 3.70 39.07 18.46
C HIS A 206 3.93 37.96 19.50
N GLN A 207 3.10 37.88 20.55
CA GLN A 207 3.19 36.80 21.53
C GLN A 207 2.81 35.47 20.90
N LYS A 208 3.55 34.42 21.26
CA LYS A 208 3.29 33.03 20.86
C LYS A 208 2.74 32.27 22.05
N GLN A 209 1.62 31.58 21.85
CA GLN A 209 1.10 30.58 22.79
C GLN A 209 1.26 29.20 22.17
N TYR A 210 1.62 28.22 22.99
CA TYR A 210 1.72 26.82 22.59
C TYR A 210 0.71 25.97 23.35
N LEU A 211 0.09 25.04 22.64
CA LEU A 211 -0.78 24.01 23.18
C LEU A 211 -0.38 22.68 22.56
N THR A 212 -0.30 21.64 23.36
CA THR A 212 0.00 20.29 22.90
C THR A 212 -1.07 19.34 23.43
N TRP A 213 -1.54 18.43 22.60
CA TRP A 213 -2.40 17.35 23.05
C TRP A 213 -1.98 16.00 22.45
N LYS A 214 -2.29 14.94 23.19
CA LYS A 214 -1.98 13.55 22.88
C LYS A 214 -3.27 12.75 22.88
N ILE A 215 -3.51 12.01 21.80
CA ILE A 215 -4.65 11.12 21.61
C ILE A 215 -4.10 9.69 21.54
N THR A 216 -4.51 8.83 22.47
CA THR A 216 -4.02 7.45 22.59
C THR A 216 -5.20 6.48 22.44
N PRO A 217 -5.19 5.59 21.44
CA PRO A 217 -6.11 4.46 21.41
C PRO A 217 -5.73 3.48 22.52
N LEU A 218 -6.73 2.95 23.22
CA LEU A 218 -6.59 2.03 24.33
C LEU A 218 -7.45 0.79 24.07
N LEU A 219 -6.91 -0.39 24.38
CA LEU A 219 -7.62 -1.66 24.34
C LEU A 219 -7.61 -2.31 25.72
N ASN A 220 -8.56 -3.21 25.95
CA ASN A 220 -8.68 -4.00 27.18
C ASN A 220 -8.74 -3.14 28.45
N LEU A 221 -9.50 -2.05 28.40
CA LEU A 221 -9.70 -1.21 29.59
C LEU A 221 -10.59 -1.94 30.60
N ASP A 222 -10.29 -1.73 31.88
CA ASP A 222 -11.24 -2.12 32.92
C ASP A 222 -12.53 -1.32 32.75
N ALA A 223 -13.67 -2.00 32.84
CA ALA A 223 -14.97 -1.35 32.81
C ALA A 223 -15.26 -0.49 34.06
N GLY A 224 -14.43 -0.61 35.10
CA GLY A 224 -14.55 0.11 36.36
C GLY A 224 -14.08 1.57 36.32
N GLU A 225 -14.31 2.29 37.42
CA GLU A 225 -13.98 3.72 37.57
C GLU A 225 -12.48 3.98 37.80
N SER A 226 -11.66 2.96 38.07
CA SER A 226 -10.23 3.09 38.41
C SER A 226 -9.30 3.29 37.20
N LEU A 227 -9.76 4.01 36.18
CA LEU A 227 -8.92 4.43 35.07
C LEU A 227 -8.19 5.73 35.46
N GLU A 228 -6.96 5.61 35.95
CA GLU A 228 -6.12 6.78 36.22
C GLU A 228 -5.75 7.51 34.92
N CYS A 229 -6.47 8.57 34.62
CA CYS A 229 -6.06 9.59 33.69
C CYS A 229 -4.92 10.42 34.34
N ARG A 230 -3.69 9.89 34.26
CA ARG A 230 -2.50 10.45 34.94
C ARG A 230 -2.18 11.87 34.46
N ASN A 231 -1.76 12.71 35.43
CA ASN A 231 -1.44 14.13 35.23
C ASN A 231 -0.50 14.39 34.04
N SER A 232 -0.89 15.36 33.20
CA SER A 232 -0.35 15.66 31.88
C SER A 232 0.92 16.54 31.86
N ARG A 233 1.71 16.61 32.93
CA ARG A 233 2.87 17.53 33.06
C ARG A 233 4.07 17.24 32.12
N ALA A 234 3.87 16.50 31.03
CA ALA A 234 4.92 16.16 30.07
C ALA A 234 4.40 15.81 28.66
N VAL A 235 3.21 16.26 28.26
CA VAL A 235 2.68 16.01 26.90
C VAL A 235 3.56 16.71 25.85
N ALA A 236 3.95 17.96 26.11
CA ALA A 236 4.84 18.71 25.24
C ALA A 236 6.23 18.06 25.11
N LEU A 237 6.78 17.56 26.23
CA LEU A 237 8.04 16.82 26.22
C LEU A 237 7.91 15.49 25.44
N SER A 238 6.81 14.75 25.64
CA SER A 238 6.54 13.51 24.90
C SER A 238 6.45 13.76 23.40
N PHE A 239 5.77 14.83 22.97
CA PHE A 239 5.72 15.24 21.57
C PHE A 239 7.13 15.44 20.99
N PHE A 240 7.99 16.20 21.69
CA PHE A 240 9.34 16.46 21.21
C PHE A 240 10.19 15.19 21.14
N ASN A 241 10.13 14.34 22.16
CA ASN A 241 10.85 13.07 22.17
C ASN A 241 10.38 12.18 21.01
N THR A 242 9.06 12.03 20.82
CA THR A 242 8.50 11.27 19.69
C THR A 242 8.95 11.83 18.35
N ALA A 243 8.90 13.15 18.14
CA ALA A 243 9.35 13.76 16.89
C ALA A 243 10.84 13.51 16.61
N VAL A 244 11.69 13.59 17.64
CA VAL A 244 13.14 13.34 17.50
C VAL A 244 13.42 11.86 17.21
N GLU A 245 12.77 10.95 17.91
CA GLU A 245 12.94 9.51 17.72
C GLU A 245 12.43 9.08 16.34
N GLN A 246 11.24 9.52 15.94
CA GLN A 246 10.70 9.21 14.62
C GLN A 246 11.62 9.74 13.51
N ALA A 247 12.10 10.97 13.63
CA ALA A 247 13.07 11.51 12.67
C ALA A 247 14.39 10.73 12.66
N ARG A 248 14.78 10.08 13.76
CA ARG A 248 15.96 9.20 13.82
C ARG A 248 15.68 7.87 13.14
N ASP A 249 14.52 7.27 13.38
CA ASP A 249 14.11 5.98 12.82
C ASP A 249 13.98 6.05 11.29
N TYR A 250 13.42 7.14 10.74
CA TYR A 250 13.34 7.36 9.29
C TYR A 250 14.70 7.66 8.66
N ARG A 251 15.60 8.38 9.36
CA ARG A 251 16.99 8.57 8.89
C ARG A 251 17.78 7.26 8.89
N LYS A 252 17.56 6.40 9.88
CA LYS A 252 18.14 5.06 9.91
C LYS A 252 17.62 4.23 8.74
N TRP A 253 16.31 4.20 8.53
CA TRP A 253 15.71 3.53 7.37
C TRP A 253 16.33 3.98 6.04
N GLN A 254 16.46 5.29 5.82
CA GLN A 254 17.09 5.82 4.61
C GLN A 254 18.56 5.38 4.46
N THR A 255 19.30 5.34 5.56
CA THR A 255 20.71 4.86 5.57
C THR A 255 20.81 3.36 5.25
N ASP A 256 19.85 2.56 5.72
CA ASP A 256 19.81 1.10 5.50
C ASP A 256 19.33 0.73 4.08
N CYS A 257 18.83 1.71 3.32
CA CYS A 257 18.36 1.56 1.94
C CYS A 257 19.39 2.00 0.90
N THR A 258 19.25 1.46 -0.31
CA THR A 258 19.90 2.00 -1.50
C THR A 258 19.42 3.43 -1.76
N THR A 259 20.36 4.34 -2.03
CA THR A 259 20.09 5.75 -2.29
C THR A 259 20.11 6.04 -3.79
N PHE A 260 19.12 6.79 -4.27
CA PHE A 260 18.99 7.21 -5.66
C PHE A 260 19.09 8.74 -5.73
N SER A 261 19.92 9.25 -6.64
CA SER A 261 20.06 10.70 -6.86
C SER A 261 20.22 10.98 -8.35
N SER A 262 19.56 12.01 -8.85
CA SER A 262 19.53 12.33 -10.27
C SER A 262 19.63 13.83 -10.54
N ASN A 263 19.76 14.18 -11.81
CA ASN A 263 19.66 15.56 -12.27
C ASN A 263 18.20 16.07 -12.46
N ASN A 264 17.20 15.29 -12.04
CA ASN A 264 15.78 15.64 -12.12
C ASN A 264 15.19 15.76 -10.72
N ASP A 265 14.91 16.99 -10.29
CA ASP A 265 14.39 17.29 -8.95
C ASP A 265 13.00 16.72 -8.67
N LEU A 266 12.15 16.57 -9.70
CA LEU A 266 10.83 15.96 -9.54
C LEU A 266 10.95 14.45 -9.30
N PHE A 267 11.85 13.79 -10.03
CA PHE A 267 12.16 12.38 -9.79
C PHE A 267 12.79 12.17 -8.40
N ASN A 268 13.70 13.05 -7.97
CA ASN A 268 14.30 12.97 -6.64
C ASN A 268 13.23 13.09 -5.53
N GLN A 269 12.28 14.02 -5.66
CA GLN A 269 11.16 14.16 -4.73
C GLN A 269 10.23 12.94 -4.72
N MET A 270 9.94 12.39 -5.90
CA MET A 270 9.16 11.15 -6.05
C MET A 270 9.85 9.97 -5.34
N MET A 271 11.17 9.80 -5.52
CA MET A 271 11.95 8.75 -4.87
C MET A 271 11.97 8.92 -3.34
N GLU A 272 12.20 10.14 -2.86
CA GLU A 272 12.15 10.44 -1.42
C GLU A 272 10.79 10.07 -0.83
N ARG A 273 9.70 10.50 -1.47
CA ARG A 273 8.33 10.19 -1.06
C ARG A 273 8.09 8.68 -1.01
N THR A 274 8.42 7.98 -2.09
CA THR A 274 8.25 6.53 -2.22
C THR A 274 8.98 5.76 -1.11
N ILE A 275 10.24 6.12 -0.81
CA ILE A 275 11.03 5.48 0.25
C ILE A 275 10.40 5.71 1.63
N THR A 276 9.89 6.92 1.89
CA THR A 276 9.23 7.23 3.17
C THR A 276 7.86 6.57 3.32
N ASP A 277 7.12 6.41 2.23
CA ASP A 277 5.81 5.75 2.24
C ASP A 277 5.97 4.27 2.53
N LEU A 278 6.94 3.62 1.89
CA LEU A 278 7.28 2.23 2.16
C LEU A 278 7.65 2.03 3.63
N ARG A 279 8.43 2.95 4.23
CA ARG A 279 8.73 2.88 5.67
C ARG A 279 7.49 3.00 6.55
N SER A 280 6.53 3.85 6.16
CA SER A 280 5.30 4.01 6.92
C SER A 280 4.38 2.78 6.85
N LEU A 281 4.41 2.05 5.73
CA LEU A 281 3.64 0.82 5.51
C LEU A 281 4.31 -0.43 6.12
N PHE A 282 5.65 -0.44 6.24
CA PHE A 282 6.41 -1.52 6.86
C PHE A 282 6.18 -1.56 8.38
N THR A 283 5.26 -2.44 8.79
CA THR A 283 4.66 -2.44 10.13
C THR A 283 5.02 -3.71 10.89
N SER A 284 5.46 -3.54 12.13
CA SER A 284 5.77 -4.65 13.04
C SER A 284 4.55 -5.05 13.85
N TYR A 285 4.27 -6.34 13.85
CA TYR A 285 3.26 -7.03 14.63
C TYR A 285 3.94 -7.95 15.65
N THR A 286 3.14 -8.61 16.49
CA THR A 286 3.63 -9.62 17.45
C THR A 286 4.31 -10.82 16.80
N GLU A 287 3.85 -11.19 15.60
CA GLU A 287 4.28 -12.39 14.86
C GLU A 287 5.43 -12.10 13.88
N GLY A 288 5.73 -10.82 13.61
CA GLY A 288 6.78 -10.41 12.68
C GLY A 288 6.50 -9.06 12.03
N THR A 289 7.30 -8.67 11.04
CA THR A 289 7.15 -7.41 10.31
C THR A 289 6.74 -7.67 8.86
N ILE A 290 5.80 -6.90 8.34
CA ILE A 290 5.30 -7.02 6.97
C ILE A 290 4.90 -5.64 6.43
N VAL A 291 4.94 -5.47 5.11
CA VAL A 291 4.39 -4.27 4.46
C VAL A 291 2.87 -4.40 4.37
N GLU A 292 2.12 -3.53 5.03
CA GLU A 292 0.65 -3.48 4.88
C GLU A 292 0.22 -3.00 3.49
N ALA A 293 -0.94 -3.46 3.01
CA ALA A 293 -1.40 -3.19 1.64
C ALA A 293 -1.60 -1.70 1.35
N GLY A 294 -2.41 -0.97 2.12
CA GLY A 294 -2.47 0.49 1.98
C GLY A 294 -3.64 1.18 2.64
N ILE A 295 -3.63 2.52 2.58
CA ILE A 295 -4.41 3.37 3.47
C ILE A 295 -5.44 4.16 2.64
N PRO A 296 -6.71 4.23 3.08
CA PRO A 296 -7.22 3.83 4.40
C PRO A 296 -7.84 2.44 4.50
N TRP A 297 -8.14 1.77 3.39
CA TRP A 297 -9.04 0.61 3.39
C TRP A 297 -8.36 -0.72 3.73
N TYR A 298 -7.07 -0.83 3.42
CA TYR A 298 -6.32 -2.08 3.41
C TYR A 298 -5.08 -2.00 4.33
N ALA A 299 -5.15 -1.21 5.42
CA ALA A 299 -4.06 -1.03 6.37
C ALA A 299 -3.92 -2.26 7.29
N ALA A 300 -3.56 -3.39 6.68
CA ALA A 300 -3.47 -4.71 7.28
C ALA A 300 -2.48 -5.60 6.48
N PRO A 301 -2.07 -6.76 7.03
CA PRO A 301 -1.29 -7.75 6.29
C PRO A 301 -2.09 -8.39 5.15
N PHE A 302 -1.55 -8.31 3.92
CA PHE A 302 -2.10 -8.95 2.73
C PHE A 302 -1.00 -9.75 2.01
N GLY A 303 -1.16 -11.06 1.85
CA GLY A 303 -0.09 -11.92 1.35
C GLY A 303 0.40 -11.49 -0.03
N ARG A 304 -0.51 -11.36 -0.99
CA ARG A 304 -0.17 -10.97 -2.37
C ARG A 304 0.46 -9.58 -2.44
N ASP A 305 -0.17 -8.57 -1.85
CA ASP A 305 0.29 -7.18 -1.90
C ASP A 305 1.70 -7.04 -1.31
N SER A 306 1.94 -7.67 -0.15
CA SER A 306 3.25 -7.66 0.49
C SER A 306 4.30 -8.42 -0.33
N LEU A 307 3.95 -9.53 -0.97
CA LEU A 307 4.86 -10.30 -1.82
C LEU A 307 5.24 -9.55 -3.10
N ILE A 308 4.26 -8.95 -3.79
CA ILE A 308 4.53 -8.12 -4.97
C ILE A 308 5.41 -6.94 -4.58
N THR A 309 5.06 -6.21 -3.51
CA THR A 309 5.87 -5.08 -3.03
C THR A 309 7.29 -5.52 -2.65
N SER A 310 7.42 -6.68 -2.00
CA SER A 310 8.71 -7.25 -1.62
C SER A 310 9.59 -7.54 -2.84
N TRP A 311 9.04 -8.15 -3.89
CA TRP A 311 9.75 -8.35 -5.16
C TRP A 311 10.16 -7.01 -5.80
N GLN A 312 9.22 -6.06 -5.86
CA GLN A 312 9.44 -4.76 -6.48
C GLN A 312 10.55 -3.96 -5.78
N THR A 313 10.79 -4.18 -4.49
CA THR A 313 11.68 -3.39 -3.64
C THR A 313 13.03 -4.04 -3.32
N LEU A 314 13.36 -5.19 -3.94
CA LEU A 314 14.65 -5.87 -3.75
C LEU A 314 15.86 -4.96 -4.06
N ILE A 315 15.76 -4.14 -5.12
CA ILE A 315 16.80 -3.15 -5.49
C ILE A 315 16.99 -2.04 -4.44
N LEU A 316 16.00 -1.82 -3.57
CA LEU A 316 16.05 -0.82 -2.50
C LEU A 316 16.57 -1.43 -1.20
N ASN A 317 15.91 -2.49 -0.73
CA ASN A 317 16.14 -3.09 0.57
C ASN A 317 15.63 -4.56 0.60
N PRO A 318 16.51 -5.57 0.45
CA PRO A 318 16.12 -6.98 0.49
C PRO A 318 15.56 -7.46 1.83
N ASP A 319 15.76 -6.72 2.93
CA ASP A 319 15.23 -7.12 4.24
C ASP A 319 13.69 -7.05 4.29
N ILE A 320 13.07 -6.22 3.45
CA ILE A 320 11.61 -6.15 3.32
C ILE A 320 11.04 -7.51 2.89
N ALA A 321 11.65 -8.12 1.87
CA ALA A 321 11.27 -9.45 1.40
C ALA A 321 11.54 -10.52 2.46
N ARG A 322 12.69 -10.45 3.15
CA ARG A 322 13.05 -11.40 4.21
C ARG A 322 12.02 -11.43 5.33
N GLU A 323 11.65 -10.26 5.84
CA GLU A 323 10.67 -10.14 6.93
C GLU A 323 9.26 -10.53 6.48
N THR A 324 8.86 -10.14 5.26
CA THR A 324 7.58 -10.55 4.68
C THR A 324 7.47 -12.07 4.53
N LEU A 325 8.51 -12.74 4.04
CA LEU A 325 8.53 -14.21 3.91
C LEU A 325 8.44 -14.90 5.28
N ARG A 326 9.14 -14.40 6.31
CA ARG A 326 9.03 -14.91 7.68
C ARG A 326 7.61 -14.75 8.24
N TYR A 327 7.01 -13.58 8.04
CA TYR A 327 5.65 -13.30 8.49
C TYR A 327 4.65 -14.26 7.82
N LEU A 328 4.73 -14.43 6.50
CA LEU A 328 3.81 -15.30 5.76
C LEU A 328 4.05 -16.78 6.03
N LYS A 329 5.30 -17.19 6.30
CA LYS A 329 5.61 -18.54 6.79
C LYS A 329 4.90 -18.85 8.11
N HIS A 330 4.83 -17.88 9.03
CA HIS A 330 4.15 -18.07 10.32
C HIS A 330 2.66 -18.42 10.16
N TYR A 331 2.01 -17.84 9.15
CA TYR A 331 0.59 -18.05 8.85
C TYR A 331 0.35 -18.96 7.63
N GLN A 332 1.35 -19.71 7.18
CA GLN A 332 1.16 -20.67 6.09
C GLN A 332 0.14 -21.73 6.51
N GLY A 333 -0.85 -21.99 5.66
CA GLY A 333 -1.97 -22.89 5.96
C GLY A 333 -1.48 -24.28 6.38
N THR A 334 -2.17 -24.87 7.34
CA THR A 334 -1.76 -26.16 7.95
C THR A 334 -2.83 -27.24 7.86
N GLU A 335 -4.08 -26.84 7.64
CA GLU A 335 -5.22 -27.74 7.56
C GLU A 335 -6.13 -27.39 6.38
N VAL A 336 -7.14 -28.22 6.15
CA VAL A 336 -8.20 -27.93 5.19
C VAL A 336 -9.38 -27.34 5.97
N ASP A 337 -9.60 -26.04 5.82
CA ASP A 337 -10.73 -25.31 6.42
C ASP A 337 -11.46 -24.51 5.35
N GLU A 338 -12.58 -25.06 4.88
CA GLU A 338 -13.41 -24.47 3.84
C GLU A 338 -14.01 -23.13 4.25
N SER A 339 -14.19 -22.86 5.54
CA SER A 339 -14.77 -21.60 6.01
C SER A 339 -13.86 -20.40 5.78
N ARG A 340 -12.56 -20.64 5.56
CA ARG A 340 -11.55 -19.59 5.33
C ARG A 340 -10.74 -19.81 4.06
N ASP A 341 -11.15 -20.75 3.20
CA ASP A 341 -10.42 -21.22 2.01
C ASP A 341 -8.98 -21.71 2.32
N GLU A 342 -8.74 -22.19 3.55
CA GLU A 342 -7.43 -22.67 3.99
C GLU A 342 -7.14 -24.06 3.43
N GLU A 343 -5.93 -24.23 2.92
CA GLU A 343 -5.40 -25.52 2.50
C GLU A 343 -3.93 -25.62 2.98
N PRO A 344 -3.45 -26.84 3.29
CA PRO A 344 -2.06 -27.04 3.71
C PRO A 344 -1.07 -26.44 2.70
N GLY A 345 -0.16 -25.61 3.19
CA GLY A 345 0.89 -24.94 2.40
C GLY A 345 0.48 -23.63 1.73
N LYS A 346 -0.82 -23.28 1.72
CA LYS A 346 -1.34 -22.07 1.10
C LYS A 346 -0.94 -20.82 1.89
N ILE A 347 -0.65 -19.72 1.20
CA ILE A 347 -0.36 -18.42 1.82
C ILE A 347 -1.64 -17.60 1.93
N LEU A 348 -1.82 -16.91 3.06
CA LEU A 348 -3.03 -16.11 3.32
C LEU A 348 -3.25 -15.01 2.29
N HIS A 349 -4.51 -14.69 2.05
CA HIS A 349 -4.93 -13.49 1.34
C HIS A 349 -4.83 -12.27 2.26
N GLU A 350 -5.51 -12.30 3.41
CA GLU A 350 -5.70 -11.14 4.28
C GLU A 350 -5.88 -11.54 5.76
N LEU A 351 -5.38 -10.70 6.67
CA LEU A 351 -5.55 -10.85 8.12
C LEU A 351 -6.02 -9.53 8.77
N ARG A 352 -7.19 -9.55 9.42
CA ARG A 352 -7.79 -8.42 10.13
C ARG A 352 -7.82 -8.65 11.63
N ARG A 353 -7.77 -7.55 12.39
CA ARG A 353 -7.69 -7.56 13.86
C ARG A 353 -8.78 -6.73 14.54
N GLY A 354 -9.69 -6.16 13.75
CA GLY A 354 -10.86 -5.39 14.17
C GLY A 354 -11.87 -6.15 15.02
N GLU A 355 -12.89 -5.41 15.47
CA GLU A 355 -13.99 -5.98 16.25
C GLU A 355 -14.78 -6.99 15.41
N MET A 356 -15.11 -6.62 14.16
CA MET A 356 -15.92 -7.49 13.30
C MET A 356 -15.21 -8.82 13.00
N ALA A 357 -13.90 -8.77 12.83
CA ALA A 357 -13.08 -9.98 12.63
C ALA A 357 -13.12 -10.88 13.87
N LYS A 358 -12.97 -10.31 15.07
CA LYS A 358 -13.03 -11.07 16.33
C LYS A 358 -14.41 -11.64 16.64
N CYS A 359 -15.48 -10.97 16.20
CA CYS A 359 -16.84 -11.46 16.33
C CYS A 359 -17.21 -12.52 15.29
N GLY A 360 -16.33 -12.81 14.32
CA GLY A 360 -16.64 -13.71 13.20
C GLY A 360 -17.65 -13.11 12.20
N GLU A 361 -17.85 -11.78 12.22
CA GLU A 361 -18.71 -11.08 11.27
C GLU A 361 -18.03 -10.89 9.90
N VAL A 362 -16.70 -11.00 9.85
CA VAL A 362 -15.90 -11.06 8.62
C VAL A 362 -14.91 -12.23 8.69
N LEU A 363 -14.56 -12.80 7.54
CA LEU A 363 -13.79 -14.05 7.43
C LEU A 363 -12.30 -13.92 7.75
N HIS A 364 -11.78 -12.71 7.88
CA HIS A 364 -10.36 -12.42 7.69
C HIS A 364 -9.51 -12.70 8.94
N THR A 365 -9.55 -13.92 9.48
CA THR A 365 -8.86 -14.32 10.72
C THR A 365 -8.07 -15.64 10.66
N PRO A 366 -6.96 -15.74 9.90
CA PRO A 366 -6.74 -15.17 8.56
C PRO A 366 -7.68 -15.79 7.52
N TYR A 367 -7.80 -15.14 6.34
CA TYR A 367 -8.53 -15.66 5.18
C TYR A 367 -7.54 -16.00 4.05
N TYR A 368 -7.78 -17.11 3.33
CA TYR A 368 -6.85 -17.71 2.36
C TYR A 368 -7.37 -17.74 0.91
N GLY A 369 -8.39 -16.96 0.57
CA GLY A 369 -8.93 -16.91 -0.81
C GLY A 369 -8.04 -16.16 -1.80
N SER A 370 -6.78 -16.59 -1.95
CA SER A 370 -5.82 -16.13 -2.95
C SER A 370 -5.24 -17.35 -3.67
N VAL A 371 -5.25 -17.32 -4.99
CA VAL A 371 -4.71 -18.40 -5.84
C VAL A 371 -3.25 -18.15 -6.23
N ASP A 372 -2.78 -16.90 -6.13
CA ASP A 372 -1.47 -16.45 -6.61
C ASP A 372 -0.44 -16.26 -5.49
N ALA A 373 -0.85 -15.96 -4.25
CA ALA A 373 0.09 -15.66 -3.15
C ALA A 373 1.09 -16.78 -2.87
N THR A 374 0.66 -18.05 -2.90
CA THR A 374 1.56 -19.20 -2.65
C THR A 374 2.64 -19.33 -3.72
N LEU A 375 2.31 -19.03 -4.98
CA LEU A 375 3.25 -19.04 -6.11
C LEU A 375 4.22 -17.86 -6.01
N LEU A 376 3.69 -16.68 -5.68
CA LEU A 376 4.48 -15.47 -5.46
C LEU A 376 5.45 -15.63 -4.28
N PHE A 377 5.08 -16.36 -3.23
CA PHE A 377 5.97 -16.68 -2.10
C PHE A 377 7.24 -17.40 -2.57
N ILE A 378 7.08 -18.41 -3.44
CA ILE A 378 8.20 -19.15 -4.03
C ILE A 378 9.06 -18.24 -4.91
N ILE A 379 8.42 -17.42 -5.75
CA ILE A 379 9.12 -16.48 -6.64
C ILE A 379 9.94 -15.47 -5.82
N VAL A 380 9.34 -14.85 -4.81
CA VAL A 380 10.00 -13.85 -3.96
C VAL A 380 11.16 -14.47 -3.19
N LEU A 381 11.02 -15.71 -2.68
CA LEU A 381 12.12 -16.42 -2.03
C LEU A 381 13.31 -16.61 -3.00
N GLY A 382 13.04 -16.97 -4.25
CA GLY A 382 14.08 -17.13 -5.26
C GLY A 382 14.75 -15.85 -5.68
N GLU A 383 13.95 -14.80 -5.91
CA GLU A 383 14.48 -13.49 -6.28
C GLU A 383 15.29 -12.90 -5.11
N LEU A 384 14.83 -13.05 -3.87
CA LEU A 384 15.61 -12.68 -2.69
C LEU A 384 16.94 -13.42 -2.65
N TYR A 385 16.94 -14.75 -2.84
CA TYR A 385 18.18 -15.53 -2.89
C TYR A 385 19.10 -15.10 -4.04
N ALA A 386 18.54 -14.73 -5.20
CA ALA A 386 19.32 -14.21 -6.32
C ALA A 386 19.99 -12.86 -5.99
N TRP A 387 19.38 -12.03 -5.15
CA TRP A 387 19.95 -10.77 -4.69
C TRP A 387 20.98 -10.95 -3.56
N THR A 388 20.79 -11.90 -2.66
CA THR A 388 21.55 -11.99 -1.40
C THR A 388 22.53 -13.17 -1.35
N GLY A 389 22.30 -14.24 -2.10
CA GLY A 389 23.03 -15.50 -1.96
C GLY A 389 22.93 -16.12 -0.56
N ASP A 390 21.94 -15.71 0.24
CA ASP A 390 21.80 -16.04 1.67
C ASP A 390 21.32 -17.48 1.86
N LYS A 391 22.28 -18.41 1.92
CA LYS A 391 22.02 -19.85 2.11
C LYS A 391 21.40 -20.18 3.45
N ASP A 392 21.76 -19.44 4.50
CA ASP A 392 21.21 -19.67 5.84
C ASP A 392 19.71 -19.34 5.87
N PHE A 393 19.32 -18.23 5.25
CA PHE A 393 17.90 -17.90 5.09
C PHE A 393 17.16 -18.87 4.18
N LEU A 394 17.79 -19.36 3.11
CA LEU A 394 17.19 -20.39 2.25
C LEU A 394 16.92 -21.69 3.04
N CYS A 395 17.88 -22.13 3.87
CA CYS A 395 17.69 -23.27 4.78
C CYS A 395 16.57 -23.01 5.80
N GLU A 396 16.47 -21.80 6.35
CA GLU A 396 15.36 -21.40 7.24
C GLU A 396 13.98 -21.56 6.56
N MET A 397 13.90 -21.30 5.25
CA MET A 397 12.66 -21.35 4.46
C MET A 397 12.37 -22.71 3.81
N GLN A 398 13.27 -23.70 3.94
CA GLN A 398 13.16 -24.99 3.25
C GLN A 398 11.79 -25.67 3.46
N GLU A 399 11.35 -25.81 4.71
CA GLU A 399 10.06 -26.45 5.02
C GLU A 399 8.88 -25.70 4.40
N ALA A 400 8.92 -24.37 4.42
CA ALA A 400 7.85 -23.53 3.86
C ALA A 400 7.79 -23.63 2.33
N LEU A 401 8.96 -23.71 1.67
CA LEU A 401 9.07 -23.96 0.23
C LEU A 401 8.47 -25.31 -0.16
N HIS A 402 8.81 -26.39 0.57
CA HIS A 402 8.24 -27.71 0.32
C HIS A 402 6.73 -27.73 0.52
N LYS A 403 6.20 -27.07 1.55
CA LYS A 403 4.75 -26.93 1.77
C LYS A 403 4.05 -26.15 0.65
N ALA A 404 4.65 -25.08 0.15
CA ALA A 404 4.10 -24.29 -0.95
C ALA A 404 4.05 -25.07 -2.27
N LEU A 405 5.09 -25.87 -2.57
CA LEU A 405 5.11 -26.78 -3.73
C LEU A 405 4.09 -27.90 -3.58
N MET A 406 3.98 -28.48 -2.39
CA MET A 406 2.98 -29.50 -2.08
C MET A 406 1.56 -28.94 -2.32
N TRP A 407 1.28 -27.72 -1.86
CA TRP A 407 0.02 -27.03 -2.17
C TRP A 407 -0.23 -26.96 -3.68
N ALA A 408 0.74 -26.44 -4.44
CA ALA A 408 0.60 -26.29 -5.88
C ALA A 408 0.38 -27.62 -6.63
N TYR A 409 0.93 -28.73 -6.12
CA TYR A 409 0.78 -30.05 -6.76
C TYR A 409 -0.50 -30.80 -6.40
N HIS A 410 -1.10 -30.51 -5.25
CA HIS A 410 -2.17 -31.34 -4.69
C HIS A 410 -3.49 -30.59 -4.48
N TYR A 411 -3.42 -29.31 -4.17
CA TYR A 411 -4.59 -28.49 -3.86
C TYR A 411 -4.82 -27.42 -4.94
N GLY A 412 -3.75 -26.85 -5.49
CA GLY A 412 -3.84 -25.86 -6.55
C GLY A 412 -4.34 -26.43 -7.88
N ASP A 413 -3.98 -27.67 -8.21
CA ASP A 413 -4.42 -28.40 -9.41
C ASP A 413 -5.58 -29.33 -9.03
N MET A 414 -6.81 -28.78 -9.05
CA MET A 414 -8.00 -29.38 -8.44
C MET A 414 -8.50 -30.60 -9.19
N ASP A 415 -8.33 -30.62 -10.52
CA ASP A 415 -8.77 -31.71 -11.39
C ASP A 415 -7.64 -32.54 -12.00
N GLY A 416 -6.38 -32.18 -11.73
CA GLY A 416 -5.20 -32.93 -12.14
C GLY A 416 -4.81 -32.71 -13.61
N ASP A 417 -5.34 -31.67 -14.26
CA ASP A 417 -5.02 -31.33 -15.65
C ASP A 417 -3.70 -30.55 -15.78
N GLY A 418 -3.09 -30.14 -14.67
CA GLY A 418 -1.81 -29.45 -14.63
C GLY A 418 -1.90 -27.94 -14.46
N TYR A 419 -3.10 -27.36 -14.43
CA TYR A 419 -3.31 -25.93 -14.16
C TYR A 419 -3.64 -25.66 -12.70
N ILE A 420 -3.29 -24.47 -12.23
CA ILE A 420 -3.69 -23.98 -10.91
C ILE A 420 -5.03 -23.26 -11.03
N GLU A 421 -6.00 -23.64 -10.21
CA GLU A 421 -7.35 -23.11 -10.26
C GLU A 421 -7.82 -22.60 -8.91
N TYR A 422 -8.92 -21.85 -8.93
CA TYR A 422 -9.63 -21.51 -7.71
C TYR A 422 -11.13 -21.80 -7.83
N LEU A 423 -11.69 -22.16 -6.68
CA LEU A 423 -13.11 -22.26 -6.41
C LEU A 423 -13.32 -21.71 -4.99
N ARG A 424 -14.15 -20.68 -4.86
CA ARG A 424 -14.54 -20.16 -3.54
C ARG A 424 -15.29 -21.24 -2.76
N LYS A 425 -14.76 -21.63 -1.59
CA LYS A 425 -15.44 -22.54 -0.64
C LYS A 425 -16.04 -21.74 0.53
N ALA A 426 -15.35 -20.70 0.99
CA ALA A 426 -15.81 -19.87 2.10
C ALA A 426 -17.08 -19.07 1.78
N GLU A 427 -18.09 -19.18 2.66
CA GLU A 427 -19.30 -18.37 2.57
C GLU A 427 -18.97 -16.89 2.79
N GLY A 428 -19.26 -16.04 1.81
CA GLY A 428 -18.88 -14.62 1.85
C GLY A 428 -17.44 -14.33 1.42
N GLY A 429 -16.69 -15.35 1.00
CA GLY A 429 -15.35 -15.18 0.42
C GLY A 429 -15.36 -14.52 -0.96
N LEU A 430 -14.16 -14.16 -1.40
CA LEU A 430 -13.87 -13.61 -2.73
C LEU A 430 -14.36 -14.55 -3.82
N THR A 431 -15.12 -14.00 -4.77
CA THR A 431 -15.57 -14.77 -5.94
C THR A 431 -14.41 -15.04 -6.89
N ASN A 432 -13.56 -14.04 -7.11
CA ASN A 432 -12.34 -14.16 -7.91
C ASN A 432 -11.13 -14.10 -6.95
N GLN A 433 -10.21 -15.06 -7.05
CA GLN A 433 -9.09 -15.19 -6.10
C GLN A 433 -7.73 -14.81 -6.69
N GLY A 434 -7.70 -14.30 -7.93
CA GLY A 434 -6.52 -13.68 -8.54
C GLY A 434 -6.41 -12.19 -8.19
N TRP A 435 -5.40 -11.51 -8.73
CA TRP A 435 -5.14 -10.09 -8.41
C TRP A 435 -6.30 -9.15 -8.73
N LYS A 436 -7.10 -9.48 -9.75
CA LYS A 436 -8.39 -8.83 -10.01
C LYS A 436 -9.50 -9.58 -9.25
N ASP A 437 -9.61 -9.29 -7.96
CA ASP A 437 -10.46 -10.03 -7.02
C ASP A 437 -11.91 -9.55 -6.92
N SER A 438 -12.28 -8.43 -7.56
CA SER A 438 -13.68 -8.00 -7.61
C SER A 438 -14.56 -9.06 -8.29
N TRP A 439 -15.77 -9.27 -7.76
CA TRP A 439 -16.70 -10.30 -8.22
C TRP A 439 -17.01 -10.26 -9.74
N ASN A 440 -16.96 -9.08 -10.36
CA ASN A 440 -17.26 -8.85 -11.78
C ASN A 440 -16.00 -8.73 -12.67
N ALA A 441 -14.81 -9.05 -12.17
CA ALA A 441 -13.56 -8.80 -12.89
C ALA A 441 -13.24 -9.87 -13.96
N ILE A 442 -13.74 -11.09 -13.77
CA ILE A 442 -13.48 -12.23 -14.66
C ILE A 442 -14.78 -12.58 -15.38
N VAL A 443 -14.88 -12.09 -16.61
CA VAL A 443 -16.08 -12.19 -17.45
C VAL A 443 -15.73 -12.61 -18.87
N ASP A 444 -16.66 -13.23 -19.57
CA ASP A 444 -16.54 -13.54 -20.99
C ASP A 444 -16.81 -12.31 -21.88
N LYS A 445 -16.69 -12.49 -23.21
CA LYS A 445 -16.96 -11.44 -24.21
C LYS A 445 -18.41 -10.92 -24.19
N ASN A 446 -19.32 -11.64 -23.56
CA ASN A 446 -20.72 -11.26 -23.38
C ASN A 446 -20.97 -10.55 -22.05
N ASN A 447 -19.93 -10.31 -21.24
CA ASN A 447 -20.02 -9.79 -19.88
C ASN A 447 -20.77 -10.76 -18.92
N ALA A 448 -20.73 -12.06 -19.20
CA ALA A 448 -21.20 -13.09 -18.29
C ALA A 448 -20.07 -13.51 -17.34
N LEU A 449 -20.40 -13.73 -16.05
CA LEU A 449 -19.45 -14.25 -15.08
C LEU A 449 -18.95 -15.63 -15.51
N VAL A 450 -17.64 -15.85 -15.39
CA VAL A 450 -17.01 -17.12 -15.73
C VAL A 450 -17.36 -18.19 -14.69
N SER A 451 -17.66 -19.40 -15.14
CA SER A 451 -18.00 -20.51 -14.24
C SER A 451 -16.74 -21.15 -13.64
N PRO A 452 -16.68 -21.37 -12.32
CA PRO A 452 -15.53 -22.01 -11.66
C PRO A 452 -15.52 -23.54 -11.82
N PRO A 453 -14.40 -24.23 -11.50
CA PRO A 453 -13.11 -23.66 -11.10
C PRO A 453 -12.45 -22.88 -12.25
N ILE A 454 -11.78 -21.77 -11.93
CA ILE A 454 -11.21 -20.86 -12.94
C ILE A 454 -9.68 -20.98 -12.91
N ALA A 455 -9.06 -21.21 -14.07
CA ALA A 455 -7.61 -21.15 -14.23
C ALA A 455 -7.23 -19.84 -14.94
N LEU A 456 -6.61 -18.91 -14.21
CA LEU A 456 -6.22 -17.60 -14.76
C LEU A 456 -4.88 -17.65 -15.49
N VAL A 457 -4.77 -16.89 -16.59
CA VAL A 457 -3.59 -16.87 -17.46
C VAL A 457 -2.30 -16.43 -16.74
N GLU A 458 -2.38 -15.40 -15.90
CA GLU A 458 -1.22 -14.90 -15.14
C GLU A 458 -0.82 -15.87 -14.03
N VAL A 459 -1.77 -16.60 -13.46
CA VAL A 459 -1.52 -17.58 -12.38
C VAL A 459 -0.74 -18.77 -12.94
N GLN A 460 -1.07 -19.24 -14.14
CA GLN A 460 -0.30 -20.30 -14.79
C GLN A 460 1.13 -19.85 -15.11
N ALA A 461 1.28 -18.59 -15.50
CA ALA A 461 2.58 -18.01 -15.72
C ALA A 461 3.39 -17.91 -14.40
N TYR A 462 2.77 -17.48 -13.30
CA TYR A 462 3.40 -17.50 -11.98
C TYR A 462 3.74 -18.92 -11.53
N TYR A 463 2.91 -19.91 -11.83
CA TYR A 463 3.18 -21.30 -11.48
C TYR A 463 4.42 -21.81 -12.23
N TYR A 464 4.51 -21.55 -13.52
CA TYR A 464 5.72 -21.82 -14.31
C TYR A 464 6.96 -21.17 -13.69
N TYR A 465 6.89 -19.88 -13.34
CA TYR A 465 8.03 -19.18 -12.77
C TYR A 465 8.41 -19.73 -11.38
N ALA A 466 7.42 -19.99 -10.53
CA ALA A 466 7.61 -20.62 -9.23
C ALA A 466 8.31 -21.98 -9.35
N LEU A 467 7.93 -22.83 -10.32
CA LEU A 467 8.59 -24.11 -10.55
C LEU A 467 10.04 -23.97 -11.02
N VAL A 468 10.31 -23.03 -11.94
CA VAL A 468 11.68 -22.74 -12.42
C VAL A 468 12.57 -22.20 -11.31
N VAL A 469 12.03 -21.36 -10.44
CA VAL A 469 12.74 -20.81 -9.29
C VAL A 469 12.96 -21.89 -8.24
N ALA A 470 11.91 -22.62 -7.88
CA ALA A 470 11.96 -23.70 -6.90
C ALA A 470 13.00 -24.76 -7.28
N SER A 471 13.09 -25.14 -8.56
CA SER A 471 14.09 -26.14 -8.97
C SER A 471 15.52 -25.70 -8.69
N ARG A 472 15.83 -24.41 -8.86
CA ARG A 472 17.15 -23.85 -8.55
C ARG A 472 17.41 -23.85 -7.05
N LEU A 473 16.43 -23.39 -6.26
CA LEU A 473 16.52 -23.37 -4.81
C LEU A 473 16.67 -24.77 -4.21
N LEU A 474 15.92 -25.74 -4.71
CA LEU A 474 15.99 -27.14 -4.28
C LEU A 474 17.34 -27.78 -4.60
N ARG A 475 17.97 -27.43 -5.74
CA ARG A 475 19.35 -27.87 -6.05
C ARG A 475 20.36 -27.29 -5.05
N GLU A 476 20.22 -26.02 -4.67
CA GLU A 476 21.06 -25.41 -3.64
C GLU A 476 20.86 -26.05 -2.25
N LEU A 477 19.64 -26.50 -1.95
CA LEU A 477 19.30 -27.24 -0.73
C LEU A 477 19.70 -28.74 -0.79
N GLY A 478 20.18 -29.23 -1.94
CA GLY A 478 20.55 -30.63 -2.15
C GLY A 478 19.38 -31.58 -2.45
N ASP A 479 18.16 -31.08 -2.60
CA ASP A 479 16.97 -31.86 -2.98
C ASP A 479 16.84 -31.97 -4.52
N VAL A 480 17.76 -32.73 -5.10
CA VAL A 480 17.87 -32.90 -6.56
C VAL A 480 16.62 -33.57 -7.15
N THR A 481 16.01 -34.51 -6.43
CA THR A 481 14.84 -35.25 -6.91
C THR A 481 13.63 -34.34 -7.11
N GLU A 482 13.32 -33.52 -6.10
CA GLU A 482 12.20 -32.59 -6.20
C GLU A 482 12.51 -31.44 -7.18
N ALA A 483 13.77 -31.01 -7.27
CA ALA A 483 14.19 -30.04 -8.28
C ALA A 483 13.92 -30.52 -9.71
N GLU A 484 14.25 -31.77 -10.03
CA GLU A 484 13.99 -32.35 -11.35
C GLU A 484 12.48 -32.55 -11.60
N ARG A 485 11.69 -32.83 -10.56
CA ARG A 485 10.23 -32.89 -10.66
C ARG A 485 9.64 -31.53 -11.02
N ALA A 486 10.07 -30.47 -10.32
CA ALA A 486 9.66 -29.11 -10.61
C ALA A 486 10.02 -28.70 -12.05
N GLU A 487 11.22 -29.02 -12.52
CA GLU A 487 11.63 -28.76 -13.91
C GLU A 487 10.79 -29.50 -14.96
N ARG A 488 10.46 -30.78 -14.72
CA ARG A 488 9.59 -31.55 -15.63
C ARG A 488 8.18 -30.94 -15.69
N LYS A 489 7.62 -30.58 -14.54
CA LYS A 489 6.30 -29.90 -14.47
C LYS A 489 6.33 -28.55 -15.17
N ALA A 490 7.39 -27.75 -14.99
CA ALA A 490 7.52 -26.45 -15.65
C ALA A 490 7.53 -26.57 -17.18
N ARG A 491 8.28 -27.55 -17.72
CA ARG A 491 8.30 -27.81 -19.17
C ARG A 491 6.92 -28.25 -19.70
N ALA A 492 6.29 -29.21 -19.03
CA ALA A 492 4.97 -29.69 -19.42
C ALA A 492 3.91 -28.57 -19.39
N LEU A 493 3.89 -27.78 -18.31
CA LEU A 493 2.99 -26.63 -18.15
C LEU A 493 3.19 -25.60 -19.26
N ARG A 494 4.43 -25.29 -19.62
CA ARG A 494 4.74 -24.33 -20.70
C ARG A 494 4.14 -24.80 -22.03
N ASP A 495 4.37 -26.07 -22.39
CA ASP A 495 3.86 -26.63 -23.65
C ASP A 495 2.32 -26.66 -23.66
N GLN A 496 1.71 -27.00 -22.53
CA GLN A 496 0.26 -27.00 -22.34
C GLN A 496 -0.33 -25.59 -22.47
N PHE A 497 0.25 -24.62 -21.76
CA PHE A 497 -0.16 -23.21 -21.75
C PHE A 497 -0.20 -22.61 -23.15
N HIS A 498 0.85 -22.81 -23.97
CA HIS A 498 0.90 -22.29 -25.34
C HIS A 498 -0.19 -22.86 -26.24
N ARG A 499 -0.63 -24.10 -25.99
CA ARG A 499 -1.69 -24.75 -26.76
C ARG A 499 -3.07 -24.26 -26.34
N ASP A 500 -3.31 -24.16 -25.03
CA ASP A 500 -4.68 -24.03 -24.50
C ASP A 500 -5.09 -22.57 -24.26
N TYR A 501 -4.15 -21.64 -24.07
CA TYR A 501 -4.44 -20.21 -23.82
C TYR A 501 -4.34 -19.31 -25.06
N TRP A 502 -3.80 -19.81 -26.18
CA TRP A 502 -3.55 -18.97 -27.35
C TRP A 502 -4.82 -18.68 -28.15
N VAL A 503 -5.10 -17.40 -28.37
CA VAL A 503 -6.18 -16.92 -29.24
C VAL A 503 -5.59 -16.56 -30.60
N SER A 504 -5.76 -17.46 -31.57
CA SER A 504 -5.25 -17.27 -32.93
C SER A 504 -5.86 -16.03 -33.62
N ASP A 505 -7.15 -15.78 -33.41
CA ASP A 505 -7.84 -14.60 -33.94
C ASP A 505 -7.60 -13.37 -33.05
N GLY A 506 -6.55 -12.62 -33.38
CA GLY A 506 -6.07 -11.44 -32.65
C GLY A 506 -4.68 -11.61 -32.02
N GLU A 507 -4.14 -12.84 -32.03
CA GLU A 507 -2.77 -13.17 -31.63
C GLU A 507 -2.38 -12.75 -30.20
N TYR A 508 -3.12 -13.24 -29.20
CA TYR A 508 -2.87 -12.99 -27.78
C TYR A 508 -3.23 -14.18 -26.89
N TYR A 509 -2.93 -14.10 -25.59
CA TYR A 509 -3.40 -15.09 -24.62
C TYR A 509 -4.76 -14.69 -24.04
N GLY A 510 -5.70 -15.63 -24.01
CA GLY A 510 -6.98 -15.47 -23.33
C GLY A 510 -6.81 -15.26 -21.83
N LEU A 511 -7.84 -14.70 -21.18
CA LEU A 511 -7.83 -14.34 -19.76
C LEU A 511 -7.78 -15.56 -18.83
N ALA A 512 -8.52 -16.61 -19.16
CA ALA A 512 -8.70 -17.77 -18.28
C ALA A 512 -9.21 -19.00 -19.04
N LEU A 513 -9.16 -20.17 -18.40
CA LEU A 513 -10.02 -21.30 -18.69
C LEU A 513 -11.17 -21.34 -17.66
N ASP A 514 -12.39 -21.61 -18.11
CA ASP A 514 -13.54 -21.84 -17.24
C ASP A 514 -13.58 -23.28 -16.68
N GLY A 515 -14.58 -23.60 -15.85
CA GLY A 515 -14.75 -24.92 -15.26
C GLY A 515 -15.01 -26.06 -16.26
N ASN A 516 -15.32 -25.75 -17.53
CA ASN A 516 -15.41 -26.71 -18.63
C ASN A 516 -14.17 -26.66 -19.55
N LYS A 517 -13.12 -25.94 -19.13
CA LYS A 517 -11.88 -25.68 -19.86
C LYS A 517 -12.07 -24.95 -21.19
N ASN A 518 -13.14 -24.17 -21.31
CA ASN A 518 -13.30 -23.25 -22.44
C ASN A 518 -12.42 -22.02 -22.23
N LEU A 519 -11.75 -21.59 -23.30
CA LEU A 519 -10.93 -20.39 -23.29
C LEU A 519 -11.77 -19.11 -23.23
N ILE A 520 -11.57 -18.33 -22.18
CA ILE A 520 -12.15 -16.99 -21.99
C ILE A 520 -11.30 -15.97 -22.73
N THR A 521 -11.86 -15.41 -23.81
CA THR A 521 -11.11 -14.58 -24.76
C THR A 521 -11.24 -13.07 -24.55
N THR A 522 -11.77 -12.63 -23.41
CA THR A 522 -11.86 -11.21 -23.04
C THR A 522 -10.47 -10.60 -22.94
N VAL A 523 -10.21 -9.51 -23.66
CA VAL A 523 -8.88 -8.89 -23.70
C VAL A 523 -8.62 -8.05 -22.45
N THR A 524 -7.54 -8.41 -21.75
CA THR A 524 -7.13 -7.78 -20.48
C THR A 524 -5.61 -7.60 -20.42
N SER A 525 -5.12 -6.88 -19.41
CA SER A 525 -3.68 -6.68 -19.19
C SER A 525 -2.96 -7.93 -18.69
N ASN A 526 -3.68 -8.90 -18.13
CA ASN A 526 -3.15 -10.12 -17.48
C ASN A 526 -2.12 -10.87 -18.33
N MET A 527 -2.29 -10.93 -19.65
CA MET A 527 -1.31 -11.55 -20.56
C MET A 527 0.09 -10.93 -20.50
N GLY A 528 0.20 -9.67 -20.05
CA GLY A 528 1.47 -9.00 -19.86
C GLY A 528 2.28 -9.54 -18.67
N HIS A 529 1.61 -10.14 -17.68
CA HIS A 529 2.30 -10.84 -16.58
C HIS A 529 2.99 -12.13 -17.06
N CYS A 530 2.52 -12.73 -18.16
CA CYS A 530 3.19 -13.88 -18.78
C CYS A 530 4.59 -13.52 -19.30
N LEU A 531 4.79 -12.26 -19.72
CA LEU A 531 6.11 -11.75 -20.11
C LEU A 531 7.05 -11.67 -18.89
N PHE A 532 6.54 -11.21 -17.74
CA PHE A 532 7.32 -11.16 -16.51
C PHE A 532 7.79 -12.56 -16.07
N ALA A 533 6.88 -13.53 -16.10
CA ALA A 533 7.15 -14.92 -15.72
C ALA A 533 8.02 -15.72 -16.72
N LYS A 534 8.34 -15.15 -17.89
CA LYS A 534 9.21 -15.77 -18.92
C LYS A 534 8.68 -17.11 -19.46
N ILE A 535 7.38 -17.36 -19.39
CA ILE A 535 6.74 -18.55 -19.99
C ILE A 535 6.65 -18.43 -21.52
N VAL A 536 6.58 -17.19 -22.02
CA VAL A 536 6.29 -16.84 -23.42
C VAL A 536 7.51 -17.04 -24.34
N ASP A 537 7.30 -17.45 -25.59
CA ASP A 537 8.36 -17.47 -26.60
C ASP A 537 8.69 -16.07 -27.13
N PRO A 538 9.93 -15.78 -27.55
CA PRO A 538 10.33 -14.43 -27.98
C PRO A 538 9.49 -13.82 -29.11
N ASP A 539 9.05 -14.62 -30.08
CA ASP A 539 8.23 -14.12 -31.20
C ASP A 539 6.78 -13.82 -30.76
N ILE A 540 6.25 -14.62 -29.83
CA ILE A 540 4.93 -14.38 -29.22
C ILE A 540 4.97 -13.17 -28.29
N ALA A 541 6.09 -12.94 -27.59
CA ALA A 541 6.24 -11.79 -26.71
C ALA A 541 6.02 -10.46 -27.45
N ARG A 542 6.52 -10.34 -28.70
CA ARG A 542 6.26 -9.16 -29.54
C ARG A 542 4.78 -8.97 -29.84
N LYS A 543 4.07 -10.05 -30.19
CA LYS A 543 2.62 -10.00 -30.49
C LYS A 543 1.80 -9.57 -29.28
N ILE A 544 2.10 -10.12 -28.11
CA ILE A 544 1.47 -9.72 -26.84
C ILE A 544 1.73 -8.24 -26.55
N THR A 545 2.96 -7.79 -26.72
CA THR A 545 3.30 -6.37 -26.56
C THR A 545 2.56 -5.48 -27.56
N ASP A 546 2.54 -5.83 -28.84
CA ASP A 546 1.82 -5.07 -29.86
C ASP A 546 0.32 -4.98 -29.54
N ARG A 547 -0.27 -6.05 -28.98
CA ARG A 547 -1.66 -6.06 -28.53
C ARG A 547 -1.91 -5.16 -27.32
N LEU A 548 -1.04 -5.21 -26.30
CA LEU A 548 -1.14 -4.38 -25.08
C LEU A 548 -1.00 -2.88 -25.39
N PHE A 549 -0.25 -2.53 -26.44
CA PHE A 549 0.00 -1.14 -26.84
C PHE A 549 -1.01 -0.59 -27.86
N GLN A 550 -2.03 -1.37 -28.24
CA GLN A 550 -3.12 -0.86 -29.07
C GLN A 550 -3.93 0.24 -28.34
N PRO A 551 -4.55 1.21 -29.05
CA PRO A 551 -5.24 2.36 -28.43
C PRO A 551 -6.41 2.02 -27.50
N ASP A 552 -6.98 0.82 -27.63
CA ASP A 552 -8.03 0.31 -26.77
C ASP A 552 -7.50 -0.22 -25.42
N MET A 553 -6.22 -0.60 -25.35
CA MET A 553 -5.52 -1.05 -24.13
C MET A 553 -4.58 0.02 -23.58
N PHE A 554 -3.80 0.70 -24.42
CA PHE A 554 -2.88 1.74 -23.97
C PHE A 554 -3.54 3.10 -23.97
N SER A 555 -3.71 3.64 -22.76
CA SER A 555 -4.46 4.88 -22.54
C SER A 555 -3.69 6.16 -22.84
N GLY A 556 -2.36 6.08 -22.99
CA GLY A 556 -1.43 7.22 -22.95
C GLY A 556 -0.99 7.63 -21.53
N TRP A 557 -1.63 7.09 -20.49
CA TRP A 557 -1.18 7.16 -19.09
C TRP A 557 -0.63 5.82 -18.57
N GLY A 558 -0.95 4.72 -19.26
CA GLY A 558 -0.63 3.34 -18.91
C GLY A 558 -1.57 2.36 -19.62
N ILE A 559 -1.33 1.07 -19.49
CA ILE A 559 -2.16 -0.03 -20.00
C ILE A 559 -3.37 -0.21 -19.08
N ARG A 560 -4.56 -0.32 -19.65
CA ARG A 560 -5.81 -0.61 -18.93
C ARG A 560 -5.87 -2.07 -18.52
N THR A 561 -6.60 -2.33 -17.46
CA THR A 561 -6.96 -3.69 -17.04
C THR A 561 -7.84 -4.43 -18.03
N MET A 562 -8.60 -3.71 -18.86
CA MET A 562 -9.49 -4.26 -19.88
C MET A 562 -9.55 -3.38 -21.13
N SER A 563 -9.67 -4.03 -22.30
CA SER A 563 -9.82 -3.35 -23.58
C SER A 563 -11.13 -2.58 -23.66
N LYS A 564 -11.07 -1.37 -24.24
CA LYS A 564 -12.25 -0.55 -24.57
C LYS A 564 -13.26 -1.22 -25.50
N LEU A 565 -12.87 -2.28 -26.19
CA LEU A 565 -13.72 -2.98 -27.15
C LEU A 565 -14.55 -4.08 -26.48
N GLU A 566 -14.24 -4.43 -25.22
CA GLU A 566 -14.99 -5.43 -24.46
C GLU A 566 -16.26 -4.84 -23.87
N LYS A 567 -17.33 -5.64 -23.81
CA LYS A 567 -18.64 -5.19 -23.29
C LYS A 567 -18.59 -4.77 -21.83
N ALA A 568 -17.72 -5.39 -21.04
CA ALA A 568 -17.56 -5.14 -19.62
C ALA A 568 -16.72 -3.87 -19.32
N TYR A 569 -16.15 -3.25 -20.34
CA TYR A 569 -15.26 -2.10 -20.15
C TYR A 569 -15.97 -0.93 -19.48
N ASN A 570 -15.41 -0.48 -18.38
CA ASN A 570 -15.77 0.74 -17.69
C ASN A 570 -14.49 1.42 -17.17
N PRO A 571 -14.13 2.63 -17.65
CA PRO A 571 -12.93 3.33 -17.19
C PRO A 571 -12.97 3.71 -15.71
N MET A 572 -14.14 3.70 -15.08
CA MET A 572 -14.32 4.00 -13.66
C MET A 572 -14.51 2.72 -12.83
N SER A 573 -14.40 1.53 -13.42
CA SER A 573 -14.43 0.27 -12.67
C SER A 573 -13.08 0.01 -12.01
N TYR A 574 -13.14 -0.60 -10.83
CA TYR A 574 -11.96 -1.03 -10.08
C TYR A 574 -11.05 -1.96 -10.91
N HIS A 575 -11.61 -2.99 -11.58
CA HIS A 575 -10.85 -3.99 -12.35
C HIS A 575 -11.19 -4.10 -13.85
N ASN A 576 -12.21 -3.38 -14.35
CA ASN A 576 -12.70 -3.54 -15.73
C ASN A 576 -12.40 -2.33 -16.65
N GLY A 577 -11.25 -1.67 -16.49
CA GLY A 577 -10.85 -0.60 -17.40
C GLY A 577 -10.00 0.52 -16.79
N SER A 578 -9.79 0.52 -15.48
CA SER A 578 -8.83 1.38 -14.78
C SER A 578 -7.38 1.11 -15.20
N VAL A 579 -6.46 1.95 -14.74
CA VAL A 579 -5.01 1.75 -14.88
C VAL A 579 -4.41 1.55 -13.49
N TRP A 580 -3.74 0.42 -13.31
CA TRP A 580 -3.07 0.05 -12.06
C TRP A 580 -1.56 0.16 -12.23
N PRO A 581 -0.86 0.99 -11.44
CA PRO A 581 0.59 1.10 -11.52
C PRO A 581 1.31 -0.24 -11.37
N HIS A 582 0.87 -1.12 -10.46
CA HIS A 582 1.59 -2.38 -10.17
C HIS A 582 1.52 -3.37 -11.35
N ASP A 583 0.35 -3.52 -11.97
CA ASP A 583 0.13 -4.29 -13.21
C ASP A 583 1.09 -3.78 -14.30
N ASN A 584 1.11 -2.47 -14.52
CA ASN A 584 2.00 -1.85 -15.51
C ASN A 584 3.49 -2.02 -15.17
N ALA A 585 3.88 -2.03 -13.89
CA ALA A 585 5.26 -2.29 -13.48
C ALA A 585 5.67 -3.75 -13.72
N ILE A 586 4.76 -4.71 -13.52
CA ILE A 586 4.99 -6.13 -13.87
C ILE A 586 5.13 -6.28 -15.39
N ILE A 587 4.26 -5.63 -16.18
CA ILE A 587 4.37 -5.61 -17.64
C ILE A 587 5.72 -5.01 -18.06
N ALA A 588 6.16 -3.92 -17.45
CA ALA A 588 7.45 -3.30 -17.73
C ALA A 588 8.63 -4.25 -17.48
N ALA A 589 8.63 -4.99 -16.36
CA ALA A 589 9.62 -6.03 -16.09
C ALA A 589 9.57 -7.15 -17.15
N GLY A 590 8.38 -7.51 -17.61
CA GLY A 590 8.18 -8.42 -18.73
C GLY A 590 8.76 -7.92 -20.05
N LEU A 591 8.46 -6.69 -20.46
CA LEU A 591 9.04 -6.05 -21.66
C LEU A 591 10.56 -6.09 -21.63
N ARG A 592 11.14 -5.86 -20.45
CA ARG A 592 12.57 -5.91 -20.24
C ARG A 592 13.17 -7.30 -20.50
N ASN A 593 12.51 -8.36 -20.03
CA ASN A 593 12.97 -9.74 -20.22
C ASN A 593 13.11 -10.12 -21.70
N TYR A 594 12.36 -9.49 -22.60
CA TYR A 594 12.38 -9.74 -24.04
C TYR A 594 13.07 -8.65 -24.87
N GLY A 595 13.73 -7.68 -24.21
CA GLY A 595 14.45 -6.60 -24.91
C GLY A 595 13.55 -5.62 -25.65
N LEU A 596 12.29 -5.47 -25.24
CA LEU A 596 11.30 -4.57 -25.84
C LEU A 596 11.43 -3.16 -25.25
N LEU A 597 12.62 -2.59 -25.42
CA LEU A 597 13.07 -1.39 -24.69
C LEU A 597 12.31 -0.11 -25.10
N SER A 598 11.84 -0.02 -26.34
CA SER A 598 11.05 1.14 -26.79
C SER A 598 9.69 1.22 -26.08
N GLN A 599 9.00 0.09 -25.96
CA GLN A 599 7.72 -0.01 -25.25
C GLN A 599 7.92 0.17 -23.74
N LEU A 600 9.03 -0.32 -23.19
CA LEU A 600 9.42 -0.07 -21.81
C LEU A 600 9.61 1.43 -21.53
N GLU A 601 10.38 2.14 -22.36
CA GLU A 601 10.58 3.60 -22.23
C GLU A 601 9.25 4.34 -22.34
N GLN A 602 8.39 3.98 -23.30
CA GLN A 602 7.06 4.58 -23.48
C GLN A 602 6.16 4.39 -22.25
N LEU A 603 6.17 3.19 -21.65
CA LEU A 603 5.36 2.89 -20.47
C LEU A 603 5.88 3.62 -19.22
N ALA A 604 7.20 3.62 -19.03
CA ALA A 604 7.83 4.35 -17.93
C ALA A 604 7.58 5.87 -18.04
N ASP A 605 7.70 6.44 -19.25
CA ASP A 605 7.35 7.84 -19.51
C ASP A 605 5.89 8.15 -19.17
N SER A 606 4.98 7.22 -19.49
CA SER A 606 3.54 7.42 -19.25
C SER A 606 3.21 7.43 -17.76
N LEU A 607 3.79 6.51 -16.98
CA LEU A 607 3.60 6.44 -15.53
C LEU A 607 4.29 7.59 -14.81
N TYR A 608 5.51 7.98 -15.23
CA TYR A 608 6.19 9.16 -14.69
C TYR A 608 5.34 10.41 -14.91
N ASN A 609 4.84 10.63 -16.14
CA ASN A 609 3.95 11.76 -16.43
C ASN A 609 2.64 11.69 -15.65
N ALA A 610 2.06 10.51 -15.44
CA ALA A 610 0.86 10.35 -14.62
C ALA A 610 1.11 10.78 -13.17
N ALA A 611 2.23 10.34 -12.58
CA ALA A 611 2.62 10.69 -11.21
C ALA A 611 2.73 12.20 -10.99
N LEU A 612 3.14 12.98 -12.00
CA LEU A 612 3.22 14.45 -11.93
C LEU A 612 1.88 15.15 -11.66
N HIS A 613 0.75 14.45 -11.81
CA HIS A 613 -0.59 14.99 -11.57
C HIS A 613 -1.19 14.60 -10.21
N PHE A 614 -0.53 13.73 -9.45
CA PHE A 614 -0.98 13.31 -8.14
C PHE A 614 -0.20 14.03 -7.04
N ASN A 615 -0.82 14.16 -5.87
CA ASN A 615 -0.22 14.85 -4.74
C ASN A 615 1.09 14.15 -4.36
N TYR A 616 2.12 14.95 -4.07
CA TYR A 616 3.45 14.47 -3.71
C TYR A 616 4.17 13.63 -4.79
N TYR A 617 3.75 13.72 -6.05
CA TYR A 617 4.28 12.94 -7.17
C TYR A 617 4.20 11.42 -6.97
N ARG A 618 3.21 10.98 -6.21
CA ARG A 618 3.02 9.59 -5.82
C ARG A 618 1.93 8.95 -6.69
N LEU A 619 2.19 7.77 -7.21
CA LEU A 619 1.17 6.98 -7.89
C LEU A 619 0.19 6.38 -6.87
N PRO A 620 -1.13 6.57 -7.03
CA PRO A 620 -2.13 5.94 -6.17
C PRO A 620 -2.25 4.44 -6.48
N GLU A 621 -3.04 3.71 -5.69
CA GLU A 621 -3.40 2.32 -5.96
C GLU A 621 -3.83 2.06 -7.42
N LEU A 622 -4.73 2.91 -7.92
CA LEU A 622 -5.22 2.92 -9.29
C LEU A 622 -5.74 4.31 -9.67
N PHE A 623 -5.93 4.54 -10.97
CA PHE A 623 -6.66 5.69 -11.48
C PHE A 623 -7.56 5.32 -12.66
N CYS A 624 -8.53 6.18 -12.97
CA CYS A 624 -9.54 5.88 -13.97
C CYS A 624 -8.92 5.70 -15.36
N GLY A 625 -9.55 4.81 -16.13
CA GLY A 625 -9.27 4.47 -17.50
C GLY A 625 -9.59 5.55 -18.55
N PHE A 626 -9.37 6.82 -18.23
CA PHE A 626 -9.30 7.94 -19.16
C PHE A 626 -8.35 7.66 -20.33
N THR A 627 -8.69 7.93 -21.61
CA THR A 627 -7.64 8.13 -22.63
C THR A 627 -7.06 9.51 -22.41
N ARG A 628 -5.73 9.60 -22.46
CA ARG A 628 -5.00 10.85 -22.37
C ARG A 628 -5.48 11.83 -23.43
N ARG A 629 -5.84 13.03 -23.00
CA ARG A 629 -6.20 14.15 -23.86
C ARG A 629 -5.09 15.22 -23.78
N PRO A 630 -4.97 16.11 -24.78
CA PRO A 630 -3.95 17.16 -24.75
C PRO A 630 -4.08 18.13 -23.56
N ILE A 631 -5.30 18.29 -23.05
CA ILE A 631 -5.63 19.18 -21.92
C ILE A 631 -6.14 18.28 -20.78
N GLY A 632 -5.43 18.26 -19.65
CA GLY A 632 -5.82 17.54 -18.43
C GLY A 632 -4.87 16.40 -18.02
N GLY A 633 -4.92 16.04 -16.74
CA GLY A 633 -4.20 14.89 -16.16
C GLY A 633 -5.03 13.60 -16.18
N PRO A 634 -4.51 12.49 -15.61
CA PRO A 634 -5.30 11.29 -15.33
C PRO A 634 -6.46 11.63 -14.39
N VAL A 635 -7.60 10.97 -14.59
CA VAL A 635 -8.78 11.13 -13.72
C VAL A 635 -8.60 10.24 -12.50
N ARG A 636 -8.73 10.82 -11.30
CA ARG A 636 -8.57 10.09 -10.02
C ARG A 636 -9.61 8.97 -9.90
N TYR A 637 -9.22 7.86 -9.30
CA TYR A 637 -10.19 6.86 -8.85
C TYR A 637 -10.65 7.25 -7.43
N PRO A 638 -11.97 7.41 -7.19
CA PRO A 638 -12.48 8.05 -5.99
C PRO A 638 -12.05 7.47 -4.64
N VAL A 639 -11.91 6.14 -4.55
CA VAL A 639 -11.64 5.44 -3.29
C VAL A 639 -10.28 4.75 -3.28
N ALA A 640 -9.37 5.15 -4.16
CA ALA A 640 -8.03 4.56 -4.23
C ALA A 640 -7.26 4.77 -2.93
N CYS A 641 -6.54 3.74 -2.49
CA CYS A 641 -5.56 3.90 -1.44
C CYS A 641 -4.39 4.81 -1.88
N ASP A 642 -3.96 5.67 -0.96
CA ASP A 642 -2.89 6.65 -1.21
C ASP A 642 -2.14 6.98 0.10
N PRO A 643 -1.10 6.21 0.49
CA PRO A 643 -0.35 5.26 -0.33
C PRO A 643 -0.92 3.84 -0.36
N GLN A 644 -0.53 3.09 -1.40
CA GLN A 644 -0.70 1.64 -1.53
C GLN A 644 0.65 0.97 -1.84
N ALA A 645 0.99 -0.11 -1.13
CA ALA A 645 2.29 -0.77 -1.10
C ALA A 645 2.80 -1.16 -2.49
N TRP A 646 1.99 -1.89 -3.27
CA TRP A 646 2.42 -2.32 -4.61
C TRP A 646 2.51 -1.16 -5.61
N ALA A 647 1.87 -0.02 -5.34
CA ALA A 647 1.96 1.18 -6.17
C ALA A 647 3.23 1.96 -5.82
N VAL A 648 3.58 2.00 -4.53
CA VAL A 648 4.86 2.50 -4.01
C VAL A 648 6.01 1.68 -4.60
N GLY A 649 5.91 0.35 -4.64
CA GLY A 649 6.95 -0.52 -5.20
C GLY A 649 7.23 -0.32 -6.70
N CYS A 650 6.25 0.15 -7.47
CA CYS A 650 6.33 0.27 -8.94
C CYS A 650 7.55 1.02 -9.46
N ILE A 651 7.90 2.12 -8.81
CA ILE A 651 8.95 3.01 -9.30
C ILE A 651 10.31 2.30 -9.28
N PHE A 652 10.55 1.45 -8.27
CA PHE A 652 11.78 0.66 -8.17
C PHE A 652 11.87 -0.38 -9.29
N THR A 653 10.77 -1.07 -9.59
CA THR A 653 10.71 -2.05 -10.70
C THR A 653 10.87 -1.38 -12.06
N LEU A 654 10.22 -0.24 -12.30
CA LEU A 654 10.37 0.53 -13.53
C LEU A 654 11.83 0.95 -13.71
N LEU A 655 12.44 1.48 -12.64
CA LEU A 655 13.83 1.90 -12.65
C LEU A 655 14.77 0.71 -12.89
N GLN A 656 14.61 -0.39 -12.15
CA GLN A 656 15.41 -1.60 -12.34
C GLN A 656 15.31 -2.13 -13.78
N SER A 657 14.10 -2.12 -14.35
CA SER A 657 13.84 -2.57 -15.72
C SER A 657 14.53 -1.67 -16.75
N LEU A 658 14.41 -0.35 -16.59
CA LEU A 658 15.08 0.64 -17.45
C LEU A 658 16.60 0.49 -17.41
N LEU A 659 17.17 0.35 -16.21
CA LEU A 659 18.61 0.19 -16.01
C LEU A 659 19.13 -1.18 -16.43
N GLY A 660 18.24 -2.16 -16.60
CA GLY A 660 18.62 -3.51 -16.98
C GLY A 660 19.41 -4.25 -15.92
N ILE A 661 19.10 -3.96 -14.66
CA ILE A 661 19.75 -4.57 -13.50
C ILE A 661 19.08 -5.91 -13.19
N THR A 662 19.90 -6.96 -13.17
CA THR A 662 19.52 -8.30 -12.71
C THR A 662 20.59 -8.85 -11.76
N CYS A 663 20.17 -9.61 -10.76
CA CYS A 663 21.08 -10.25 -9.82
C CYS A 663 21.01 -11.78 -9.93
N SER A 664 22.11 -12.43 -9.59
CA SER A 664 22.22 -13.85 -9.29
C SER A 664 23.18 -14.03 -8.10
N PRO A 665 23.27 -15.23 -7.49
CA PRO A 665 24.24 -15.47 -6.43
C PRO A 665 25.69 -15.18 -6.83
N GLU A 666 26.00 -15.22 -8.13
CA GLU A 666 27.31 -14.89 -8.69
C GLU A 666 27.58 -13.39 -8.80
N GLY A 667 26.55 -12.53 -8.75
CA GLY A 667 26.67 -11.08 -8.72
C GLY A 667 25.63 -10.32 -9.54
N LEU A 668 25.98 -9.07 -9.85
CA LEU A 668 25.15 -8.08 -10.53
C LEU A 668 25.45 -8.06 -12.04
N GLN A 669 24.40 -8.07 -12.86
CA GLN A 669 24.50 -7.81 -14.29
C GLN A 669 23.68 -6.55 -14.65
N ILE A 670 24.29 -5.69 -15.46
CA ILE A 670 23.67 -4.55 -16.10
C ILE A 670 23.73 -4.83 -17.60
N LYS A 671 22.57 -5.00 -18.22
CA LYS A 671 22.46 -5.17 -19.68
C LYS A 671 21.86 -3.91 -20.27
N THR A 672 22.31 -3.44 -21.44
CA THR A 672 21.72 -2.36 -22.26
C THR A 672 20.81 -1.40 -21.47
N PRO A 673 21.38 -0.55 -20.59
CA PRO A 673 20.59 0.38 -19.79
C PRO A 673 19.93 1.42 -20.69
N VAL A 674 18.75 1.90 -20.31
CA VAL A 674 18.00 2.95 -21.02
C VAL A 674 17.44 3.91 -19.98
N LEU A 675 18.07 5.06 -19.81
CA LEU A 675 17.46 6.16 -19.06
C LEU A 675 16.49 6.89 -19.99
N PRO A 676 15.27 7.25 -19.56
CA PRO A 676 14.32 8.02 -20.37
C PRO A 676 14.76 9.48 -20.56
N SER A 677 14.10 10.21 -21.45
CA SER A 677 14.50 11.59 -21.83
C SER A 677 14.49 12.60 -20.66
N TRP A 678 13.63 12.38 -19.66
CA TRP A 678 13.53 13.20 -18.45
C TRP A 678 14.59 12.87 -17.39
N LEU A 679 15.38 11.80 -17.56
CA LEU A 679 16.43 11.37 -16.62
C LEU A 679 17.77 11.32 -17.35
N ARG A 680 18.60 12.36 -17.22
CA ARG A 680 19.89 12.41 -17.95
C ARG A 680 21.02 11.76 -17.16
N GLU A 681 21.01 11.90 -15.85
CA GLU A 681 22.00 11.33 -14.94
C GLU A 681 21.32 10.70 -13.74
N LEU A 682 21.82 9.55 -13.30
CA LEU A 682 21.35 8.83 -12.11
C LEU A 682 22.55 8.18 -11.41
N ASN A 683 22.67 8.41 -10.11
CA ASN A 683 23.58 7.68 -9.24
C ASN A 683 22.79 6.81 -8.26
N ILE A 684 23.17 5.54 -8.19
CA ILE A 684 22.69 4.55 -7.22
C ILE A 684 23.84 4.28 -6.26
N LYS A 685 23.59 4.43 -4.96
CA LYS A 685 24.58 4.18 -3.91
C LYS A 685 24.05 3.18 -2.90
N ASN A 686 24.95 2.42 -2.29
CA ASN A 686 24.62 1.40 -1.30
C ASN A 686 23.71 0.30 -1.88
N LEU A 687 23.90 -0.10 -3.14
CA LEU A 687 23.18 -1.24 -3.71
C LEU A 687 23.73 -2.53 -3.11
N ARG A 688 22.88 -3.27 -2.38
CA ARG A 688 23.27 -4.53 -1.75
C ARG A 688 23.17 -5.68 -2.74
N VAL A 689 24.26 -6.41 -2.93
CA VAL A 689 24.33 -7.59 -3.81
C VAL A 689 25.22 -8.63 -3.16
N GLY A 690 24.67 -9.81 -2.88
CA GLY A 690 25.36 -10.81 -2.07
C GLY A 690 25.72 -10.23 -0.69
N ASN A 691 26.96 -10.45 -0.29
CA ASN A 691 27.57 -9.84 0.90
C ASN A 691 28.31 -8.52 0.60
N GLY A 692 28.09 -7.93 -0.59
CA GLY A 692 28.80 -6.74 -1.06
C GLY A 692 27.90 -5.52 -1.23
N ILE A 693 28.55 -4.39 -1.46
CA ILE A 693 27.92 -3.10 -1.75
C ILE A 693 28.46 -2.54 -3.06
N VAL A 694 27.57 -2.07 -3.93
CA VAL A 694 27.90 -1.50 -5.23
C VAL A 694 27.33 -0.08 -5.35
N ASP A 695 28.11 0.85 -5.87
CA ASP A 695 27.60 2.15 -6.33
C ASP A 695 27.75 2.24 -7.85
N LEU A 696 26.70 2.68 -8.53
CA LEU A 696 26.61 2.79 -9.99
C LEU A 696 26.23 4.22 -10.39
N GLY A 697 26.81 4.69 -11.49
CA GLY A 697 26.42 5.92 -12.17
C GLY A 697 25.87 5.61 -13.55
N PHE A 698 24.84 6.32 -13.99
CA PHE A 698 24.25 6.22 -15.32
C PHE A 698 24.16 7.61 -15.95
N ALA A 699 24.50 7.71 -17.24
CA ALA A 699 24.39 8.96 -17.99
C ALA A 699 23.83 8.72 -19.39
N ARG A 700 22.84 9.52 -19.80
CA ARG A 700 22.28 9.56 -21.16
C ARG A 700 23.00 10.62 -21.98
N ASN A 701 23.64 10.20 -23.08
CA ASN A 701 24.27 11.09 -24.05
C ASN A 701 23.91 10.68 -25.48
N ARG A 702 23.44 11.65 -26.30
CA ARG A 702 22.99 11.44 -27.69
C ARG A 702 22.06 10.23 -27.88
N GLY A 703 21.14 10.04 -26.94
CA GLY A 703 20.15 8.95 -26.99
C GLY A 703 20.65 7.57 -26.55
N ARG A 704 21.90 7.45 -26.09
CA ARG A 704 22.44 6.22 -25.49
C ARG A 704 22.69 6.41 -24.01
N THR A 705 22.51 5.36 -23.23
CA THR A 705 22.81 5.36 -21.79
C THR A 705 24.06 4.55 -21.52
N TYR A 706 24.94 5.12 -20.69
CA TYR A 706 26.18 4.51 -20.24
C TYR A 706 26.06 4.20 -18.74
N CYS A 707 26.71 3.12 -18.31
CA CYS A 707 26.82 2.72 -16.90
C CYS A 707 28.28 2.78 -16.45
N TYR A 708 28.51 3.27 -15.24
CA TYR A 708 29.82 3.40 -14.61
C TYR A 708 29.79 2.73 -13.24
N LEU A 709 30.79 1.90 -12.95
CA LEU A 709 31.03 1.41 -11.59
C LEU A 709 31.75 2.49 -10.79
N LEU A 710 31.10 3.01 -9.74
CA LEU A 710 31.65 4.08 -8.90
C LEU A 710 32.36 3.54 -7.66
N ARG A 711 31.79 2.50 -7.04
CA ARG A 711 32.34 1.83 -5.85
C ARG A 711 31.92 0.37 -5.85
N LYS A 712 32.79 -0.50 -5.35
CA LYS A 712 32.52 -1.91 -5.10
C LYS A 712 33.23 -2.35 -3.83
N GLU A 713 32.46 -2.80 -2.86
CA GLU A 713 32.95 -3.37 -1.60
C GLU A 713 32.48 -4.83 -1.51
N GLY A 714 33.32 -5.71 -0.99
CA GLY A 714 33.07 -7.15 -0.96
C GLY A 714 33.19 -7.84 -2.32
N ASP A 715 32.74 -9.10 -2.35
CA ASP A 715 33.02 -10.04 -3.45
C ASP A 715 31.99 -10.03 -4.57
N ALA A 716 31.01 -9.11 -4.53
CA ALA A 716 30.02 -8.96 -5.61
C ALA A 716 30.72 -8.78 -6.96
N ARG A 717 30.45 -9.67 -7.91
CA ARG A 717 30.85 -9.51 -9.32
C ARG A 717 29.91 -8.51 -9.97
N VAL A 718 30.43 -7.61 -10.82
CA VAL A 718 29.62 -6.67 -11.59
C VAL A 718 29.96 -6.85 -13.07
N THR A 719 28.95 -7.16 -13.88
CA THR A 719 29.08 -7.30 -15.33
C THR A 719 28.26 -6.22 -16.01
N ILE A 720 28.88 -5.43 -16.88
CA ILE A 720 28.23 -4.38 -17.65
C ILE A 720 28.31 -4.74 -19.13
N GLU A 721 27.15 -4.97 -19.74
CA GLU A 721 26.96 -5.21 -21.17
C GLU A 721 26.17 -4.01 -21.72
N ILE A 722 26.80 -3.18 -22.54
CA ILE A 722 26.20 -1.94 -23.09
C ILE A 722 25.56 -2.23 -24.43
#